data_AF-A0A2G6NJ40-F1
#
_entry.id   AF-A0A2G6NJ40-F1
#
_cell.length_a   1.000
_cell.length_b   1.000
_cell.length_c   1.000
_cell.angle_alpha   90.00
_cell.angle_beta   90.00
_cell.angle_gamma   90.00
#
_symmetry.space_group_name_H-M   'P 1'
#
loop_
_entity.id
_entity.type
_entity.pdbx_description
1 polymer ?
#
loop_
_entity_poly.entity_id
_entity_poly.type
_entity_poly.pdbx_seq_one_letter_code
_entity_poly.pdbx_strand_id
1 'polypeptide(L)'
;MQKYHLYMDESGEFENHPNLKYIQPTVTAILVPEEEKISLYEGIQTLWQAHKLTETHAKDAKNLTTKYFSELFSLIEGHGVLSFLLRHNEDIYQTLPPEYMEIHSANRYQGMATCLLEHIIFLYEPFFGKALDFSLLPNSRVTVFEPQQNKEIKAMKSMGYGWTSIGNQKTLFFVWNADILRSRIMLHAHEYIRWKKRLGERTFSKFETIVAHKSKDPFVHIADHLAYLSRSDQNFSERYSVTFDYNREYQTYRELIRSYLAGNFQYFLPEALQLLAKPTPSPFDINLQKMLDSAAPHIFPVDIGQLEELEQRIDRYLRNSRGNWQFILDLITHLLKSADSLPAKIHDTPRYNWLLFKLYSHRQSIHNHRGEDIDAWENYRKIQNLNLGKCTVSEYRKKIEVENRDAVTLANLFAFEQANEILHTIHSSLEQSLKIYQQMTDGILHDPLLGKIRGTMAQNMAFLCPRKPALFEKAETLFTEAAQEFTRESDTIRHDINLAHLYLDWEKQNKAQEIIEIIKGSDSVNAFLAAPAKNARYMQFVLAILLKNAVQNHSLKENEILLKTYSLKNLKKWFGAAVNEHPFELICGYLGRIATAANKEGAKDYFNHALRIPRKGRRTDQPTLQAIRAQIWVWWAIEEHRAGRPKSAMEKIGRAINIMKAIGEIKELATILYIDKNGTATGWFADGWQALQKIDEQKRFDRKACDTFLKCFTFNYR
;
A
#
# COMPACT_ATOMS: atom_id res chain seq x y z
N MET A 1 27.04 -16.51 -19.44
CA MET A 1 27.33 -15.32 -18.61
C MET A 1 26.63 -14.15 -19.29
N GLN A 2 25.76 -13.42 -18.59
CA GLN A 2 25.07 -12.27 -19.18
C GLN A 2 26.02 -11.08 -19.20
N LYS A 3 26.03 -10.30 -20.28
CA LYS A 3 26.96 -9.19 -20.45
C LYS A 3 26.18 -7.87 -20.52
N TYR A 4 26.64 -6.89 -19.74
CA TYR A 4 26.05 -5.56 -19.69
C TYR A 4 27.07 -4.46 -19.97
N HIS A 5 26.62 -3.39 -20.61
CA HIS A 5 27.39 -2.16 -20.84
C HIS A 5 26.82 -1.07 -19.94
N LEU A 6 27.64 -0.53 -19.06
CA LEU A 6 27.26 0.54 -18.15
C LEU A 6 27.86 1.86 -18.61
N TYR A 7 27.02 2.78 -19.05
CA TYR A 7 27.40 4.15 -19.40
C TYR A 7 26.97 5.07 -18.27
N MET A 8 27.85 5.98 -17.86
CA MET A 8 27.62 6.86 -16.71
C MET A 8 27.98 8.30 -17.06
N ASP A 9 27.23 9.24 -16.52
CA ASP A 9 27.55 10.66 -16.62
C ASP A 9 27.01 11.43 -15.41
N GLU A 10 27.70 12.51 -15.05
CA GLU A 10 27.36 13.40 -13.97
C GLU A 10 26.62 14.65 -14.44
N SER A 11 25.80 15.20 -13.56
CA SER A 11 25.09 16.45 -13.82
C SER A 11 25.95 17.71 -13.63
N GLY A 12 27.26 17.60 -13.78
CA GLY A 12 28.26 18.68 -13.88
C GLY A 12 27.84 20.06 -13.35
N GLU A 13 28.31 20.41 -12.14
CA GLU A 13 28.26 21.77 -11.56
C GLU A 13 29.09 22.80 -12.37
N PHE A 14 29.73 22.40 -13.46
CA PHE A 14 30.86 23.11 -14.06
C PHE A 14 30.51 23.90 -15.33
N GLU A 15 29.24 24.00 -15.70
CA GLU A 15 28.78 24.68 -16.91
C GLU A 15 28.11 26.03 -16.59
N ASN A 16 28.84 27.03 -16.07
CA ASN A 16 28.46 28.46 -15.96
C ASN A 16 26.93 28.76 -15.90
N HIS A 17 26.18 28.05 -15.05
CA HIS A 17 24.72 28.17 -15.03
C HIS A 17 24.36 29.31 -14.05
N PRO A 18 23.52 30.29 -14.43
CA PRO A 18 23.22 31.45 -13.59
C PRO A 18 22.67 31.09 -12.20
N ASN A 19 22.06 29.91 -12.07
CA ASN A 19 21.38 29.40 -10.88
C ASN A 19 22.11 28.22 -10.21
N LEU A 20 23.44 28.09 -10.37
CA LEU A 20 24.25 26.97 -9.86
C LEU A 20 24.02 26.62 -8.38
N LYS A 21 23.71 27.60 -7.53
CA LYS A 21 23.44 27.40 -6.09
C LYS A 21 22.19 26.56 -5.79
N TYR A 22 21.32 26.34 -6.78
CA TYR A 22 20.02 25.67 -6.61
C TYR A 22 19.94 24.31 -7.31
N ILE A 23 20.99 23.88 -8.01
CA ILE A 23 21.00 22.61 -8.76
C ILE A 23 21.60 21.53 -7.87
N GLN A 24 20.83 20.46 -7.62
CA GLN A 24 21.31 19.30 -6.88
C GLN A 24 22.31 18.49 -7.72
N PRO A 25 23.46 18.09 -7.16
CA PRO A 25 24.38 17.16 -7.82
C PRO A 25 23.70 15.82 -8.06
N THR A 26 23.85 15.29 -9.28
CA THR A 26 23.34 13.98 -9.65
C THR A 26 24.34 13.19 -10.49
N VAL A 27 24.28 11.88 -10.37
CA VAL A 27 24.98 10.94 -11.24
C VAL A 27 23.94 10.04 -11.89
N THR A 28 24.02 9.89 -13.20
CA THR A 28 23.13 9.02 -13.97
C THR A 28 23.89 7.87 -14.56
N ALA A 29 23.20 6.75 -14.75
CA ALA A 29 23.74 5.63 -15.49
C ALA A 29 22.65 4.94 -16.32
N ILE A 30 23.06 4.38 -17.45
CA ILE A 30 22.25 3.44 -18.23
C ILE A 30 22.98 2.11 -18.34
N LEU A 31 22.25 1.04 -18.07
CA LEU A 31 22.75 -0.33 -18.12
C LEU A 31 22.08 -1.06 -19.28
N VAL A 32 22.86 -1.32 -20.33
CA VAL A 32 22.40 -1.88 -21.60
C VAL A 32 22.81 -3.35 -21.71
N PRO A 33 21.86 -4.30 -21.87
CA PRO A 33 22.20 -5.69 -22.18
C PRO A 33 22.93 -5.79 -23.53
N GLU A 34 23.98 -6.62 -23.62
CA GLU A 34 24.74 -6.82 -24.88
C GLU A 34 23.81 -7.25 -26.03
N GLU A 35 22.88 -8.15 -25.75
CA GLU A 35 21.92 -8.70 -26.72
C GLU A 35 21.00 -7.63 -27.33
N GLU A 36 20.74 -6.53 -26.63
CA GLU A 36 19.84 -5.46 -27.07
C GLU A 36 20.57 -4.31 -27.76
N LYS A 37 21.91 -4.30 -27.73
CA LYS A 37 22.72 -3.13 -28.14
C LYS A 37 22.49 -2.73 -29.59
N ILE A 38 22.37 -3.70 -30.51
CA ILE A 38 22.19 -3.45 -31.94
C ILE A 38 20.78 -2.91 -32.21
N SER A 39 19.74 -3.61 -31.74
CA SER A 39 18.35 -3.19 -31.98
C SER A 39 18.06 -1.83 -31.34
N LEU A 40 18.58 -1.60 -30.13
CA LEU A 40 18.41 -0.32 -29.47
C LEU A 40 19.14 0.81 -30.22
N TYR A 41 20.32 0.54 -30.79
CA TYR A 41 21.02 1.52 -31.61
C TYR A 41 20.20 1.97 -32.83
N GLU A 42 19.61 1.01 -33.55
CA GLU A 42 18.74 1.30 -34.69
C GLU A 42 17.49 2.10 -34.27
N GLY A 43 16.90 1.76 -33.13
CA GLY A 43 15.81 2.51 -32.53
C GLY A 43 16.21 3.96 -32.18
N ILE A 44 17.39 4.14 -31.61
CA ILE A 44 17.93 5.47 -31.27
C ILE A 44 18.18 6.29 -32.53
N GLN A 45 18.77 5.69 -33.58
CA GLN A 45 18.97 6.37 -34.86
C GLN A 45 17.65 6.81 -35.48
N THR A 46 16.63 5.96 -35.44
CA THR A 46 15.28 6.28 -35.94
C THR A 46 14.66 7.42 -35.15
N LEU A 47 14.79 7.39 -33.82
CA LEU A 47 14.30 8.46 -32.95
C LEU A 47 15.03 9.78 -33.25
N TRP A 48 16.36 9.74 -33.43
CA TRP A 48 17.14 10.93 -33.78
C TRP A 48 16.75 11.52 -35.13
N GLN A 49 16.50 10.68 -36.13
CA GLN A 49 16.00 11.13 -37.43
C GLN A 49 14.61 11.78 -37.31
N ALA A 50 13.70 11.18 -36.52
CA ALA A 50 12.36 11.72 -36.31
C ALA A 50 12.37 13.11 -35.64
N HIS A 51 13.35 13.36 -34.77
CA HIS A 51 13.55 14.66 -34.10
C HIS A 51 14.60 15.55 -34.76
N LYS A 52 15.10 15.19 -35.96
CA LYS A 52 16.08 15.94 -36.76
C LYS A 52 17.38 16.30 -36.01
N LEU A 53 17.91 15.36 -35.23
CA LEU A 53 19.17 15.54 -34.51
C LEU A 53 20.36 15.18 -35.41
N THR A 54 21.24 16.16 -35.68
CA THR A 54 22.38 16.03 -36.60
C THR A 54 23.73 15.90 -35.89
N GLU A 55 23.88 16.50 -34.70
CA GLU A 55 25.03 16.33 -33.80
C GLU A 55 24.48 16.03 -32.40
N THR A 56 25.05 15.04 -31.73
CA THR A 56 24.45 14.37 -30.57
C THR A 56 25.06 14.88 -29.28
N HIS A 57 25.11 16.20 -29.09
CA HIS A 57 25.67 16.81 -27.89
C HIS A 57 24.60 17.18 -26.87
N ALA A 58 24.87 17.03 -25.56
CA ALA A 58 23.95 17.53 -24.53
C ALA A 58 23.65 19.03 -24.59
N LYS A 59 24.47 19.84 -25.27
CA LYS A 59 24.14 21.24 -25.53
C LYS A 59 22.97 21.41 -26.50
N ASP A 60 22.76 20.45 -27.39
CA ASP A 60 21.60 20.40 -28.30
C ASP A 60 20.35 19.87 -27.56
N ALA A 61 20.55 19.15 -26.45
CA ALA A 61 19.48 18.70 -25.57
C ALA A 61 18.69 19.83 -24.90
N LYS A 62 19.26 21.04 -24.82
CA LYS A 62 18.55 22.26 -24.39
C LYS A 62 17.31 22.58 -25.21
N ASN A 63 17.31 22.19 -26.48
CA ASN A 63 16.22 22.44 -27.43
C ASN A 63 15.33 21.21 -27.65
N LEU A 64 15.61 20.10 -26.96
CA LEU A 64 14.83 18.87 -27.08
C LEU A 64 13.52 18.97 -26.31
N THR A 65 12.45 18.49 -26.94
CA THR A 65 11.10 18.55 -26.36
C THR A 65 10.89 17.46 -25.32
N THR A 66 9.98 17.71 -24.35
CA THR A 66 9.46 16.69 -23.42
C THR A 66 9.01 15.40 -24.14
N LYS A 67 8.54 15.54 -25.39
CA LYS A 67 8.12 14.43 -26.25
C LYS A 67 9.30 13.51 -26.62
N TYR A 68 10.44 14.07 -27.07
CA TYR A 68 11.64 13.29 -27.37
C TYR A 68 12.05 12.41 -26.19
N PHE A 69 12.12 12.99 -25.00
CA PHE A 69 12.54 12.26 -23.81
C PHE A 69 11.53 11.20 -23.40
N SER A 70 10.22 11.46 -23.56
CA SER A 70 9.21 10.44 -23.31
C SER A 70 9.33 9.26 -24.26
N GLU A 71 9.60 9.51 -25.54
CA GLU A 71 9.83 8.46 -26.54
C GLU A 71 11.14 7.71 -26.30
N LEU A 72 12.20 8.42 -25.89
CA LEU A 72 13.48 7.81 -25.50
C LEU A 72 13.32 6.88 -24.29
N PHE A 73 12.65 7.32 -23.23
CA PHE A 73 12.39 6.47 -22.05
C PHE A 73 11.57 5.24 -22.43
N SER A 74 10.53 5.41 -23.26
CA SER A 74 9.72 4.28 -23.74
C SER A 74 10.54 3.29 -24.58
N LEU A 75 11.45 3.80 -25.41
CA LEU A 75 12.34 2.99 -26.23
C LEU A 75 13.33 2.20 -25.37
N ILE A 76 14.05 2.86 -24.46
CA ILE A 76 15.05 2.17 -23.62
C ILE A 76 14.38 1.15 -22.68
N GLU A 77 13.19 1.45 -22.15
CA GLU A 77 12.41 0.52 -21.31
C GLU A 77 11.93 -0.70 -22.11
N GLY A 78 11.49 -0.50 -23.37
CA GLY A 78 11.10 -1.57 -24.28
C GLY A 78 12.21 -2.58 -24.58
N HIS A 79 13.47 -2.13 -24.51
CA HIS A 79 14.68 -2.94 -24.68
C HIS A 79 15.30 -3.39 -23.34
N GLY A 80 14.56 -3.31 -22.24
CA GLY A 80 15.03 -3.78 -20.93
C GLY A 80 16.25 -3.02 -20.40
N VAL A 81 16.54 -1.82 -20.90
CA VAL A 81 17.61 -0.97 -20.39
C VAL A 81 17.18 -0.37 -19.06
N LEU A 82 18.05 -0.51 -18.07
CA LEU A 82 17.83 0.08 -16.75
C LEU A 82 18.50 1.44 -16.67
N SER A 83 17.75 2.44 -16.25
CA SER A 83 18.25 3.79 -15.99
C SER A 83 18.31 4.06 -14.49
N PHE A 84 19.43 4.62 -14.03
CA PHE A 84 19.68 4.90 -12.63
C PHE A 84 19.96 6.39 -12.43
N LEU A 85 19.42 6.95 -11.35
CA LEU A 85 19.67 8.32 -10.91
C LEU A 85 20.04 8.34 -9.44
N LEU A 86 21.24 8.84 -9.13
CA LEU A 86 21.70 9.11 -7.78
C LEU A 86 21.73 10.62 -7.54
N ARG A 87 21.01 11.12 -6.52
CA ARG A 87 20.97 12.54 -6.15
C ARG A 87 21.67 12.80 -4.82
N HIS A 88 22.21 13.98 -4.61
CA HIS A 88 22.75 14.38 -3.31
C HIS A 88 21.70 15.21 -2.54
N ASN A 89 21.23 14.74 -1.37
CA ASN A 89 20.09 15.35 -0.65
C ASN A 89 20.46 16.09 0.65
N GLU A 90 21.68 15.92 1.19
CA GLU A 90 22.14 16.63 2.40
C GLU A 90 23.47 17.34 2.14
N ASP A 91 23.42 18.53 1.51
CA ASP A 91 24.65 19.26 1.18
C ASP A 91 25.12 20.13 2.36
N ILE A 92 25.79 19.49 3.33
CA ILE A 92 26.50 20.21 4.40
C ILE A 92 27.48 21.26 3.85
N TYR A 93 27.93 21.14 2.61
CA TYR A 93 28.89 22.06 1.99
C TYR A 93 28.25 23.35 1.47
N GLN A 94 26.92 23.42 1.34
CA GLN A 94 26.21 24.70 1.10
C GLN A 94 26.36 25.67 2.28
N THR A 95 26.76 25.17 3.47
CA THR A 95 27.03 25.98 4.66
C THR A 95 28.51 26.33 4.84
N LEU A 96 29.40 25.81 3.98
CA LEU A 96 30.84 26.05 4.07
C LEU A 96 31.27 27.25 3.19
N PRO A 97 32.37 27.95 3.55
CA PRO A 97 32.88 29.05 2.74
C PRO A 97 33.19 28.63 1.30
N PRO A 98 33.03 29.51 0.29
CA PRO A 98 33.16 29.16 -1.13
C PRO A 98 34.46 28.46 -1.53
N GLU A 99 35.57 28.81 -0.89
CA GLU A 99 36.89 28.20 -1.07
C GLU A 99 36.98 26.71 -0.69
N TYR A 100 36.09 26.23 0.18
CA TYR A 100 35.98 24.81 0.52
C TYR A 100 35.00 24.07 -0.39
N MET A 101 34.05 24.76 -1.04
CA MET A 101 33.06 24.12 -1.91
C MET A 101 33.70 23.40 -3.09
N GLU A 102 34.68 24.02 -3.76
CA GLU A 102 35.34 23.46 -4.96
C GLU A 102 36.18 22.20 -4.67
N ILE A 103 36.81 22.14 -3.48
CA ILE A 103 37.61 21.00 -3.01
C ILE A 103 36.72 19.79 -2.71
N HIS A 104 35.50 20.04 -2.23
CA HIS A 104 34.56 19.00 -1.85
C HIS A 104 33.68 18.51 -3.02
N SER A 105 33.40 19.34 -4.03
CA SER A 105 32.62 18.97 -5.22
C SER A 105 33.23 17.84 -6.05
N ALA A 106 34.56 17.81 -6.23
CA ALA A 106 35.23 16.73 -6.95
C ALA A 106 35.15 15.37 -6.23
N ASN A 107 35.45 15.38 -4.93
CA ASN A 107 35.36 14.18 -4.09
C ASN A 107 33.91 13.67 -3.97
N ARG A 108 32.92 14.59 -4.08
CA ARG A 108 31.49 14.28 -4.05
C ARG A 108 31.04 13.45 -5.25
N TYR A 109 31.29 13.90 -6.48
CA TYR A 109 30.93 13.12 -7.66
C TYR A 109 31.64 11.76 -7.64
N GLN A 110 32.95 11.71 -7.36
CA GLN A 110 33.66 10.44 -7.25
C GLN A 110 33.03 9.47 -6.24
N GLY A 111 32.64 9.97 -5.06
CA GLY A 111 31.91 9.19 -4.06
C GLY A 111 30.56 8.68 -4.57
N MET A 112 29.79 9.57 -5.22
CA MET A 112 28.49 9.22 -5.81
C MET A 112 28.60 8.18 -6.92
N ALA A 113 29.51 8.31 -7.89
CA ALA A 113 29.69 7.26 -8.91
C ALA A 113 30.15 5.94 -8.31
N THR A 114 31.06 5.98 -7.33
CA THR A 114 31.50 4.75 -6.67
C THR A 114 30.33 4.05 -5.98
N CYS A 115 29.44 4.82 -5.34
CA CYS A 115 28.23 4.28 -4.74
C CYS A 115 27.24 3.76 -5.77
N LEU A 116 27.03 4.48 -6.87
CA LEU A 116 26.14 4.03 -7.94
C LEU A 116 26.65 2.74 -8.60
N LEU A 117 27.96 2.66 -8.82
CA LEU A 117 28.64 1.47 -9.32
C LEU A 117 28.50 0.29 -8.35
N GLU A 118 28.77 0.50 -7.07
CA GLU A 118 28.59 -0.54 -6.05
C GLU A 118 27.14 -1.03 -6.04
N HIS A 119 26.17 -0.10 -6.12
CA HIS A 119 24.76 -0.44 -6.16
C HIS A 119 24.43 -1.34 -7.36
N ILE A 120 24.76 -0.89 -8.57
CA ILE A 120 24.41 -1.59 -9.82
C ILE A 120 25.07 -2.97 -9.89
N ILE A 121 26.35 -3.07 -9.52
CA ILE A 121 27.14 -4.29 -9.72
C ILE A 121 26.91 -5.31 -8.60
N PHE A 122 26.80 -4.84 -7.34
CA PHE A 122 26.83 -5.71 -6.16
C PHE A 122 25.57 -5.68 -5.30
N LEU A 123 24.76 -4.61 -5.32
CA LEU A 123 23.60 -4.45 -4.43
C LEU A 123 22.24 -4.53 -5.15
N TYR A 124 22.25 -4.61 -6.48
CA TYR A 124 21.04 -4.73 -7.27
C TYR A 124 20.50 -6.16 -7.19
N GLU A 125 19.46 -6.37 -6.36
CA GLU A 125 18.87 -7.67 -6.05
C GLU A 125 18.57 -8.55 -7.29
N PRO A 126 18.04 -8.02 -8.41
CA PRO A 126 17.78 -8.82 -9.60
C PRO A 126 19.01 -9.50 -10.22
N PHE A 127 20.22 -9.14 -9.78
CA PHE A 127 21.49 -9.73 -10.22
C PHE A 127 22.04 -10.81 -9.28
N PHE A 128 21.42 -11.04 -8.13
CA PHE A 128 21.89 -12.06 -7.20
C PHE A 128 21.76 -13.46 -7.82
N GLY A 129 22.74 -14.32 -7.54
CA GLY A 129 22.87 -15.66 -8.11
C GLY A 129 23.30 -15.73 -9.58
N LYS A 130 23.41 -14.60 -10.30
CA LYS A 130 23.76 -14.59 -11.74
C LYS A 130 25.25 -14.41 -11.96
N ALA A 131 25.79 -15.05 -13.00
CA ALA A 131 27.13 -14.77 -13.50
C ALA A 131 27.07 -13.66 -14.55
N LEU A 132 27.69 -12.52 -14.23
CA LEU A 132 27.59 -11.27 -15.00
C LEU A 132 28.97 -10.76 -15.41
N ASP A 133 29.04 -10.25 -16.63
CA ASP A 133 30.19 -9.52 -17.17
C ASP A 133 29.82 -8.07 -17.46
N PHE A 134 30.68 -7.14 -17.05
CA PHE A 134 30.45 -5.72 -17.22
C PHE A 134 31.50 -5.06 -18.11
N SER A 135 31.03 -4.23 -19.04
CA SER A 135 31.82 -3.21 -19.73
C SER A 135 31.48 -1.85 -19.10
N LEU A 136 32.45 -1.23 -18.41
CA LEU A 136 32.25 0.05 -17.72
C LEU A 136 32.81 1.20 -18.55
N LEU A 137 31.94 2.15 -18.88
CA LEU A 137 32.17 3.20 -19.87
C LEU A 137 31.80 4.57 -19.27
N PRO A 138 32.53 5.06 -18.24
CA PRO A 138 32.28 6.36 -17.66
C PRO A 138 32.57 7.49 -18.65
N ASN A 139 31.65 8.46 -18.76
CA ASN A 139 31.93 9.70 -19.44
C ASN A 139 32.88 10.56 -18.60
N SER A 140 33.86 11.15 -19.26
CA SER A 140 34.82 12.06 -18.66
C SER A 140 34.59 13.47 -19.19
N ARG A 141 34.15 14.38 -18.32
CA ARG A 141 33.97 15.79 -18.66
C ARG A 141 35.26 16.57 -18.47
N VAL A 142 35.49 17.52 -19.38
CA VAL A 142 36.60 18.46 -19.32
C VAL A 142 36.02 19.83 -19.03
N THR A 143 36.19 20.30 -17.80
CA THR A 143 35.92 21.70 -17.43
C THR A 143 37.11 22.55 -17.84
N VAL A 144 36.89 23.84 -18.15
CA VAL A 144 37.98 24.77 -18.46
C VAL A 144 38.08 25.80 -17.33
N PHE A 145 39.21 25.78 -16.61
CA PHE A 145 39.61 26.81 -15.65
C PHE A 145 40.95 27.37 -16.09
N GLU A 146 41.12 28.69 -15.98
CA GLU A 146 42.44 29.35 -16.09
C GLU A 146 43.02 29.55 -14.69
N PRO A 147 43.89 28.66 -14.18
CA PRO A 147 44.54 28.86 -12.89
C PRO A 147 45.47 30.08 -12.96
N GLN A 148 45.37 30.98 -11.99
CA GLN A 148 46.19 32.21 -11.99
C GLN A 148 47.62 31.93 -11.50
N GLN A 149 47.86 30.85 -10.74
CA GLN A 149 49.17 30.55 -10.17
C GLN A 149 49.53 29.04 -10.12
N ASN A 150 50.82 28.70 -10.22
CA ASN A 150 51.33 27.31 -10.13
C ASN A 150 51.04 26.62 -8.78
N LYS A 151 50.80 27.38 -7.71
CA LYS A 151 50.52 26.84 -6.36
C LYS A 151 49.08 26.27 -6.28
N GLU A 152 48.12 26.92 -6.93
CA GLU A 152 46.73 26.45 -7.08
C GLU A 152 46.68 25.15 -7.87
N ILE A 153 47.48 25.07 -8.95
CA ILE A 153 47.59 23.85 -9.77
C ILE A 153 48.04 22.66 -8.91
N LYS A 154 49.06 22.82 -8.07
CA LYS A 154 49.58 21.73 -7.22
C LYS A 154 48.56 21.28 -6.17
N ALA A 155 47.80 22.21 -5.60
CA ALA A 155 46.72 21.90 -4.66
C ALA A 155 45.57 21.14 -5.35
N MET A 156 45.13 21.60 -6.53
CA MET A 156 44.06 20.95 -7.30
C MET A 156 44.42 19.53 -7.76
N LYS A 157 45.69 19.27 -8.14
CA LYS A 157 46.14 17.90 -8.41
C LYS A 157 46.03 16.98 -7.20
N SER A 158 46.41 17.46 -6.02
CA SER A 158 46.30 16.67 -4.79
C SER A 158 44.85 16.37 -4.40
N MET A 159 43.90 17.08 -5.00
CA MET A 159 42.45 16.90 -4.84
C MET A 159 41.84 16.02 -5.93
N GLY A 160 42.64 15.45 -6.84
CA GLY A 160 42.19 14.49 -7.87
C GLY A 160 41.87 15.09 -9.24
N TYR A 161 42.06 16.39 -9.44
CA TYR A 161 41.90 17.01 -10.77
C TYR A 161 43.10 16.70 -11.67
N GLY A 162 42.84 16.42 -12.94
CA GLY A 162 43.89 16.32 -13.96
C GLY A 162 43.96 17.58 -14.83
N TRP A 163 44.96 17.65 -15.70
CA TRP A 163 45.16 18.79 -16.59
C TRP A 163 45.36 18.35 -18.03
N THR A 164 44.90 19.18 -18.96
CA THR A 164 45.32 19.11 -20.35
C THR A 164 45.50 20.53 -20.88
N SER A 165 46.24 20.67 -21.98
CA SER A 165 46.35 21.94 -22.68
C SER A 165 45.45 21.88 -23.89
N ILE A 166 44.46 22.78 -23.95
CA ILE A 166 43.65 22.99 -25.15
C ILE A 166 44.13 24.29 -25.78
N GLY A 167 44.94 24.19 -26.83
CA GLY A 167 45.66 25.33 -27.40
C GLY A 167 46.66 25.92 -26.39
N ASN A 168 46.62 27.24 -26.17
CA ASN A 168 47.50 27.95 -25.23
C ASN A 168 46.94 28.04 -23.80
N GLN A 169 45.74 27.51 -23.55
CA GLN A 169 45.11 27.55 -22.22
C GLN A 169 45.42 26.26 -21.45
N LYS A 170 45.83 26.40 -20.19
CA LYS A 170 45.90 25.28 -19.25
C LYS A 170 44.48 25.01 -18.75
N THR A 171 43.96 23.82 -19.03
CA THR A 171 42.58 23.41 -18.76
C THR A 171 42.57 22.39 -17.62
N LEU A 172 41.79 22.66 -16.57
CA LEU A 172 41.63 21.75 -15.43
C LEU A 172 40.40 20.86 -15.61
N PHE A 173 40.59 19.56 -15.75
CA PHE A 173 39.46 18.63 -15.91
C PHE A 173 39.15 17.89 -14.60
N PHE A 174 37.86 17.80 -14.29
CA PHE A 174 37.37 16.86 -13.30
C PHE A 174 37.02 15.55 -14.02
N VAL A 175 37.82 14.51 -13.79
CA VAL A 175 37.66 13.23 -14.48
C VAL A 175 37.74 12.11 -13.46
N TRP A 176 36.62 11.42 -13.24
CA TRP A 176 36.66 10.05 -12.74
C TRP A 176 37.08 9.10 -13.87
N ASN A 177 38.39 9.01 -14.16
CA ASN A 177 38.85 8.15 -15.25
C ASN A 177 38.65 6.65 -14.92
N ALA A 178 38.70 5.83 -15.96
CA ALA A 178 38.53 4.40 -15.89
C ALA A 178 39.50 3.75 -14.90
N ASP A 179 40.71 4.29 -14.68
CA ASP A 179 41.69 3.73 -13.75
C ASP A 179 41.28 3.93 -12.29
N ILE A 180 40.75 5.11 -11.94
CA ILE A 180 40.22 5.40 -10.60
C ILE A 180 39.01 4.51 -10.31
N LEU A 181 38.05 4.45 -11.25
CA LEU A 181 36.86 3.61 -11.08
C LEU A 181 37.23 2.12 -11.06
N ARG A 182 38.16 1.68 -11.92
CA ARG A 182 38.70 0.31 -11.90
C ARG A 182 39.27 -0.03 -10.54
N SER A 183 40.12 0.85 -9.98
CA SER A 183 40.72 0.62 -8.67
C SER A 183 39.64 0.48 -7.57
N ARG A 184 38.62 1.34 -7.57
CA ARG A 184 37.50 1.28 -6.61
C ARG A 184 36.63 0.04 -6.79
N ILE A 185 36.29 -0.31 -8.02
CA ILE A 185 35.53 -1.53 -8.34
C ILE A 185 36.29 -2.78 -7.95
N MET A 186 37.60 -2.84 -8.19
CA MET A 186 38.41 -3.99 -7.80
C MET A 186 38.49 -4.15 -6.28
N LEU A 187 38.53 -3.05 -5.52
CA LEU A 187 38.41 -3.09 -4.06
C LEU A 187 37.06 -3.64 -3.61
N HIS A 188 35.95 -3.20 -4.22
CA HIS A 188 34.64 -3.79 -3.95
C HIS A 188 34.57 -5.26 -4.39
N ALA A 189 35.07 -5.62 -5.56
CA ALA A 189 35.10 -7.00 -6.01
C ALA A 189 35.82 -7.90 -5.01
N HIS A 190 36.94 -7.44 -4.44
CA HIS A 190 37.64 -8.13 -3.36
C HIS A 190 36.81 -8.21 -2.07
N GLU A 191 36.13 -7.13 -1.67
CA GLU A 191 35.26 -7.12 -0.49
C GLU A 191 34.07 -8.07 -0.63
N TYR A 192 33.47 -8.15 -1.81
CA TYR A 192 32.25 -8.92 -2.09
C TYR A 192 32.53 -10.36 -2.53
N ILE A 193 33.79 -10.73 -2.86
CA ILE A 193 34.14 -12.10 -3.30
C ILE A 193 33.77 -13.15 -2.26
N ARG A 194 33.81 -12.80 -0.96
CA ARG A 194 33.39 -13.67 0.15
C ARG A 194 31.91 -14.08 0.07
N TRP A 195 31.10 -13.34 -0.69
CA TRP A 195 29.68 -13.61 -0.91
C TRP A 195 29.37 -14.12 -2.33
N LYS A 196 30.39 -14.53 -3.11
CA LYS A 196 30.26 -15.04 -4.50
C LYS A 196 29.15 -16.10 -4.64
N LYS A 197 28.92 -16.93 -3.62
CA LYS A 197 27.90 -17.99 -3.64
C LYS A 197 26.46 -17.44 -3.74
N ARG A 198 26.17 -16.28 -3.12
CA ARG A 198 24.86 -15.61 -3.16
C ARG A 198 24.79 -14.54 -4.25
N LEU A 199 25.89 -13.83 -4.50
CA LEU A 199 25.95 -12.79 -5.54
C LEU A 199 26.00 -13.37 -6.95
N GLY A 200 26.65 -14.51 -7.12
CA GLY A 200 27.11 -15.00 -8.41
C GLY A 200 28.45 -14.38 -8.82
N GLU A 201 28.93 -14.73 -10.01
CA GLU A 201 30.20 -14.26 -10.54
C GLU A 201 30.10 -12.84 -11.12
N ARG A 202 31.16 -12.05 -10.93
CA ARG A 202 31.30 -10.68 -11.47
C ARG A 202 32.62 -10.60 -12.21
N THR A 203 32.57 -10.46 -13.52
CA THR A 203 33.74 -10.20 -14.37
C THR A 203 33.63 -8.84 -15.02
N PHE A 204 34.79 -8.34 -15.47
CA PHE A 204 34.86 -7.05 -16.13
C PHE A 204 35.70 -7.18 -17.39
N SER A 205 35.04 -7.24 -18.54
CA SER A 205 35.70 -7.36 -19.85
C SER A 205 36.30 -6.05 -20.34
N LYS A 206 35.80 -4.89 -19.86
CA LYS A 206 36.24 -3.59 -20.35
C LYS A 206 36.09 -2.48 -19.30
N PHE A 207 37.10 -1.62 -19.23
CA PHE A 207 37.10 -0.34 -18.50
C PHE A 207 37.71 0.72 -19.40
N GLU A 208 36.88 1.57 -20.01
CA GLU A 208 37.33 2.59 -20.95
C GLU A 208 36.71 3.95 -20.59
N THR A 209 37.57 4.96 -20.45
CA THR A 209 37.12 6.35 -20.34
C THR A 209 36.67 6.83 -21.70
N ILE A 210 35.42 7.30 -21.79
CA ILE A 210 34.91 7.91 -23.01
C ILE A 210 34.76 9.41 -22.79
N VAL A 211 35.06 10.19 -23.82
CA VAL A 211 34.80 11.62 -23.85
C VAL A 211 33.61 11.84 -24.76
N ALA A 212 32.45 12.22 -24.23
CA ALA A 212 31.20 12.32 -25.01
C ALA A 212 31.39 13.06 -26.33
N HIS A 213 32.07 14.22 -26.34
CA HIS A 213 32.28 15.01 -27.56
C HIS A 213 33.19 14.43 -28.63
N LYS A 214 33.85 13.33 -28.31
CA LYS A 214 34.68 12.57 -29.26
C LYS A 214 34.09 11.19 -29.54
N SER A 215 33.01 10.83 -28.84
CA SER A 215 32.41 9.51 -28.94
C SER A 215 31.44 9.42 -30.11
N LYS A 216 31.56 8.35 -30.89
CA LYS A 216 30.52 7.93 -31.85
C LYS A 216 29.53 6.95 -31.22
N ASP A 217 29.74 6.56 -29.97
CA ASP A 217 28.85 5.65 -29.26
C ASP A 217 27.57 6.39 -28.81
N PRO A 218 26.39 6.01 -29.32
CA PRO A 218 25.12 6.66 -29.01
C PRO A 218 24.72 6.61 -27.53
N PHE A 219 25.15 5.57 -26.81
CA PHE A 219 24.74 5.33 -25.44
C PHE A 219 25.45 6.30 -24.48
N VAL A 220 26.64 6.76 -24.85
CA VAL A 220 27.36 7.83 -24.15
C VAL A 220 26.56 9.13 -24.21
N HIS A 221 26.00 9.44 -25.37
CA HIS A 221 25.18 10.64 -25.57
C HIS A 221 23.84 10.55 -24.83
N ILE A 222 23.26 9.36 -24.71
CA ILE A 222 22.04 9.15 -23.90
C ILE A 222 22.32 9.39 -22.42
N ALA A 223 23.42 8.83 -21.88
CA ALA A 223 23.81 9.09 -20.49
C ALA A 223 24.01 10.60 -20.25
N ASP A 224 24.66 11.31 -21.18
CA ASP A 224 24.86 12.76 -21.15
C ASP A 224 23.53 13.54 -21.18
N HIS A 225 22.61 13.16 -22.08
CA HIS A 225 21.28 13.77 -22.16
C HIS A 225 20.45 13.56 -20.89
N LEU A 226 20.52 12.37 -20.28
CA LEU A 226 19.83 12.05 -19.03
C LEU A 226 20.41 12.84 -17.85
N ALA A 227 21.74 12.93 -17.75
CA ALA A 227 22.44 13.76 -16.76
C ALA A 227 22.19 15.26 -16.93
N TYR A 228 21.92 15.72 -18.15
CA TYR A 228 21.47 17.08 -18.41
C TYR A 228 20.02 17.30 -17.93
N LEU A 229 19.11 16.40 -18.31
CA LEU A 229 17.69 16.47 -17.95
C LEU A 229 17.44 16.53 -16.45
N SER A 230 18.18 15.75 -15.66
CA SER A 230 18.03 15.71 -14.21
C SER A 230 18.27 17.08 -13.55
N ARG A 231 18.97 18.00 -14.24
CA ARG A 231 19.19 19.39 -13.81
C ARG A 231 18.04 20.33 -14.15
N SER A 232 17.39 20.11 -15.30
CA SER A 232 16.46 21.07 -15.90
C SER A 232 15.01 20.88 -15.48
N ASP A 233 14.60 19.66 -15.09
CA ASP A 233 13.21 19.38 -14.71
C ASP A 233 13.11 18.28 -13.64
N GLN A 234 12.71 18.67 -12.44
CA GLN A 234 12.57 17.75 -11.29
C GLN A 234 11.51 16.66 -11.53
N ASN A 235 10.53 16.89 -12.41
CA ASN A 235 9.45 15.94 -12.71
C ASN A 235 9.93 14.73 -13.52
N PHE A 236 11.12 14.78 -14.14
CA PHE A 236 11.67 13.66 -14.89
C PHE A 236 12.35 12.60 -14.01
N SER A 237 12.62 12.89 -12.75
CA SER A 237 13.24 11.94 -11.82
C SER A 237 12.42 10.67 -11.58
N GLU A 238 11.10 10.74 -11.76
CA GLU A 238 10.17 9.61 -11.64
C GLU A 238 10.22 8.63 -12.82
N ARG A 239 10.88 9.00 -13.93
CA ARG A 239 10.96 8.16 -15.14
C ARG A 239 12.16 7.23 -15.16
N TYR A 240 13.12 7.41 -14.27
CA TYR A 240 14.25 6.50 -14.12
C TYR A 240 13.78 5.18 -13.52
N SER A 241 14.41 4.07 -13.93
CA SER A 241 14.10 2.74 -13.41
C SER A 241 14.40 2.64 -11.91
N VAL A 242 15.47 3.29 -11.47
CA VAL A 242 15.88 3.34 -10.06
C VAL A 242 16.39 4.74 -9.72
N THR A 243 15.73 5.43 -8.80
CA THR A 243 16.15 6.73 -8.28
C THR A 243 16.41 6.64 -6.79
N PHE A 244 17.55 7.10 -6.31
CA PHE A 244 17.83 7.18 -4.88
C PHE A 244 18.74 8.33 -4.51
N ASP A 245 18.77 8.65 -3.22
CA ASP A 245 19.57 9.74 -2.69
C ASP A 245 20.82 9.19 -1.98
N TYR A 246 21.95 9.85 -2.19
CA TYR A 246 23.18 9.63 -1.46
C TYR A 246 23.05 10.26 -0.08
N ASN A 247 22.56 9.49 0.88
CA ASN A 247 22.28 9.94 2.24
C ASN A 247 22.41 8.78 3.25
N ARG A 248 22.06 9.04 4.51
CA ARG A 248 22.06 8.02 5.58
C ARG A 248 21.16 6.82 5.29
N GLU A 249 20.07 7.02 4.58
CA GLU A 249 19.14 5.94 4.22
C GLU A 249 19.79 4.95 3.24
N TYR A 250 20.48 5.45 2.20
CA TYR A 250 21.25 4.59 1.30
C TYR A 250 22.34 3.81 2.05
N GLN A 251 23.05 4.44 2.98
CA GLN A 251 24.05 3.72 3.79
C GLN A 251 23.42 2.62 4.65
N THR A 252 22.24 2.88 5.22
CA THR A 252 21.48 1.86 5.96
C THR A 252 21.07 0.70 5.03
N TYR A 253 20.54 1.02 3.84
CA TYR A 253 20.23 0.03 2.82
C TYR A 253 21.44 -0.83 2.45
N ARG A 254 22.59 -0.20 2.18
CA ARG A 254 23.84 -0.89 1.84
C ARG A 254 24.26 -1.90 2.91
N GLU A 255 24.26 -1.52 4.18
CA GLU A 255 24.62 -2.42 5.28
C GLU A 255 23.61 -3.56 5.47
N LEU A 256 22.33 -3.31 5.20
CA LEU A 256 21.30 -4.35 5.17
C LEU A 256 21.57 -5.39 4.10
N ILE A 257 21.85 -4.97 2.86
CA ILE A 257 22.18 -5.88 1.76
C ILE A 257 23.43 -6.70 2.10
N ARG A 258 24.47 -6.08 2.64
CA ARG A 258 25.70 -6.78 3.07
C ARG A 258 25.39 -7.84 4.12
N SER A 259 24.54 -7.53 5.09
CA SER A 259 24.11 -8.48 6.12
C SER A 259 23.34 -9.65 5.53
N TYR A 260 22.43 -9.39 4.59
CA TYR A 260 21.73 -10.42 3.83
C TYR A 260 22.69 -11.33 3.05
N LEU A 261 23.64 -10.75 2.32
CA LEU A 261 24.65 -11.47 1.54
C LEU A 261 25.60 -12.28 2.41
N ALA A 262 25.86 -11.82 3.64
CA ALA A 262 26.59 -12.58 4.64
C ALA A 262 25.76 -13.74 5.25
N GLY A 263 24.46 -13.83 4.97
CA GLY A 263 23.55 -14.77 5.63
C GLY A 263 23.25 -14.40 7.09
N ASN A 264 23.55 -13.16 7.51
CA ASN A 264 23.24 -12.65 8.84
C ASN A 264 21.77 -12.20 8.90
N PHE A 265 20.86 -13.17 8.75
CA PHE A 265 19.42 -12.91 8.74
C PHE A 265 18.89 -12.39 10.07
N GLN A 266 19.57 -12.74 11.18
CA GLN A 266 19.23 -12.25 12.51
C GLN A 266 19.34 -10.72 12.60
N TYR A 267 20.34 -10.12 11.96
CA TYR A 267 20.46 -8.65 11.87
C TYR A 267 19.61 -8.08 10.73
N PHE A 268 19.61 -8.72 9.57
CA PHE A 268 18.92 -8.22 8.39
C PHE A 268 17.40 -8.07 8.58
N LEU A 269 16.73 -9.08 9.13
CA LEU A 269 15.26 -9.09 9.20
C LEU A 269 14.68 -7.97 10.09
N PRO A 270 15.12 -7.78 11.36
CA PRO A 270 14.59 -6.70 12.19
C PRO A 270 14.83 -5.31 11.59
N GLU A 271 16.01 -5.07 11.04
CA GLU A 271 16.40 -3.77 10.49
C GLU A 271 15.70 -3.48 9.15
N ALA A 272 15.51 -4.50 8.30
CA ALA A 272 14.72 -4.35 7.07
C ALA A 272 13.25 -4.08 7.38
N LEU A 273 12.64 -4.79 8.33
CA LEU A 273 11.27 -4.50 8.80
C LEU A 273 11.16 -3.08 9.38
N GLN A 274 12.17 -2.64 10.14
CA GLN A 274 12.20 -1.30 10.71
C GLN A 274 12.26 -0.22 9.62
N LEU A 275 13.04 -0.45 8.56
CA LEU A 275 13.16 0.47 7.44
C LEU A 275 11.85 0.54 6.64
N LEU A 276 11.22 -0.61 6.36
CA LEU A 276 9.93 -0.69 5.67
C LEU A 276 8.75 -0.17 6.50
N ALA A 277 8.88 -0.09 7.83
CA ALA A 277 7.86 0.46 8.70
C ALA A 277 7.82 2.00 8.67
N LYS A 278 8.68 2.68 7.93
CA LYS A 278 8.62 4.15 7.78
C LYS A 278 7.37 4.57 6.99
N PRO A 279 6.73 5.70 7.33
CA PRO A 279 5.51 6.16 6.65
C PRO A 279 5.74 6.62 5.20
N THR A 280 6.97 7.05 4.89
CA THR A 280 7.38 7.49 3.55
C THR A 280 8.01 6.31 2.82
N PRO A 281 7.49 5.92 1.64
CA PRO A 281 8.08 4.84 0.85
C PRO A 281 9.53 5.16 0.45
N SER A 282 10.41 4.19 0.60
CA SER A 282 11.79 4.25 0.13
C SER A 282 11.88 3.70 -1.30
N PRO A 283 12.78 4.22 -2.16
CA PRO A 283 13.07 3.58 -3.45
C PRO A 283 13.60 2.15 -3.30
N PHE A 284 14.06 1.78 -2.10
CA PHE A 284 14.58 0.44 -1.80
C PHE A 284 13.51 -0.57 -1.35
N ASP A 285 12.28 -0.12 -1.06
CA ASP A 285 11.26 -0.95 -0.40
C ASP A 285 10.96 -2.23 -1.18
N ILE A 286 10.85 -2.15 -2.51
CA ILE A 286 10.56 -3.30 -3.37
C ILE A 286 11.67 -4.35 -3.30
N ASN A 287 12.94 -3.92 -3.33
CA ASN A 287 14.09 -4.83 -3.29
C ASN A 287 14.21 -5.45 -1.90
N LEU A 288 14.10 -4.65 -0.84
CA LEU A 288 14.11 -5.13 0.53
C LEU A 288 13.00 -6.14 0.78
N GLN A 289 11.81 -5.91 0.23
CA GLN A 289 10.69 -6.82 0.36
C GLN A 289 10.98 -8.19 -0.27
N LYS A 290 11.49 -8.25 -1.50
CA LYS A 290 11.88 -9.52 -2.14
C LYS A 290 12.94 -10.27 -1.33
N MET A 291 13.91 -9.53 -0.78
CA MET A 291 14.97 -10.11 0.02
C MET A 291 14.44 -10.65 1.35
N LEU A 292 13.52 -9.93 1.99
CA LEU A 292 12.80 -10.40 3.17
C LEU A 292 12.05 -11.71 2.88
N ASP A 293 11.35 -11.81 1.76
CA ASP A 293 10.61 -13.02 1.36
C ASP A 293 11.55 -14.23 1.26
N SER A 294 12.74 -14.04 0.68
CA SER A 294 13.77 -15.09 0.58
C SER A 294 14.49 -15.40 1.91
N ALA A 295 14.54 -14.45 2.83
CA ALA A 295 15.21 -14.59 4.12
C ALA A 295 14.30 -15.23 5.19
N ALA A 296 12.98 -15.08 5.07
CA ALA A 296 12.02 -15.54 6.07
C ALA A 296 12.13 -17.05 6.42
N PRO A 297 12.39 -17.98 5.48
CA PRO A 297 12.56 -19.40 5.82
C PRO A 297 13.81 -19.71 6.64
N HIS A 298 14.78 -18.78 6.69
CA HIS A 298 16.04 -18.94 7.41
C HIS A 298 16.00 -18.32 8.82
N ILE A 299 14.80 -17.98 9.30
CA ILE A 299 14.55 -17.51 10.66
C ILE A 299 14.79 -18.64 11.65
N PHE A 300 15.83 -18.50 12.46
CA PHE A 300 16.10 -19.35 13.63
C PHE A 300 16.41 -18.46 14.84
N PRO A 301 15.41 -17.82 15.45
CA PRO A 301 15.60 -17.10 16.69
C PRO A 301 15.90 -18.13 17.78
N VAL A 302 16.96 -17.86 18.53
CA VAL A 302 17.59 -18.83 19.44
C VAL A 302 16.96 -18.75 20.84
N ASP A 303 16.27 -17.64 21.14
CA ASP A 303 15.60 -17.41 22.41
C ASP A 303 14.31 -16.60 22.27
N ILE A 304 13.55 -16.53 23.37
CA ILE A 304 12.27 -15.82 23.44
C ILE A 304 12.40 -14.30 23.29
N GLY A 305 13.52 -13.70 23.69
CA GLY A 305 13.72 -12.25 23.59
C GLY A 305 13.88 -11.79 22.13
N GLN A 306 14.57 -12.58 21.32
CA GLN A 306 14.70 -12.34 19.88
C GLN A 306 13.35 -12.47 19.16
N LEU A 307 12.52 -13.43 19.56
CA LEU A 307 11.15 -13.57 19.07
C LEU A 307 10.28 -12.36 19.41
N GLU A 308 10.37 -11.86 20.65
CA GLU A 308 9.65 -10.67 21.10
C GLU A 308 10.10 -9.40 20.35
N GLU A 309 11.40 -9.24 20.06
CA GLU A 309 11.88 -8.12 19.26
C GLU A 309 11.30 -8.16 17.85
N LEU A 310 11.35 -9.33 17.19
CA LEU A 310 10.78 -9.50 15.84
C LEU A 310 9.26 -9.24 15.84
N GLU A 311 8.53 -9.72 16.85
CA GLU A 311 7.11 -9.43 17.01
C GLU A 311 6.83 -7.92 17.10
N GLN A 312 7.62 -7.17 17.88
CA GLN A 312 7.46 -5.71 17.99
C GLN A 312 7.75 -4.97 16.67
N ARG A 313 8.69 -5.48 15.86
CA ARG A 313 8.97 -4.93 14.52
C ARG A 313 7.80 -5.23 13.57
N ILE A 314 7.21 -6.41 13.66
CA ILE A 314 5.99 -6.79 12.93
C ILE A 314 4.81 -5.91 13.31
N ASP A 315 4.55 -5.68 14.61
CA ASP A 315 3.47 -4.81 15.08
C ASP A 315 3.62 -3.38 14.52
N ARG A 316 4.84 -2.82 14.54
CA ARG A 316 5.13 -1.51 13.94
C ARG A 316 4.93 -1.50 12.44
N TYR A 317 5.40 -2.54 11.75
CA TYR A 317 5.20 -2.67 10.31
C TYR A 317 3.71 -2.77 9.96
N LEU A 318 2.93 -3.58 10.68
CA LEU A 318 1.48 -3.72 10.46
C LEU A 318 0.72 -2.40 10.62
N ARG A 319 1.11 -1.55 11.58
CA ARG A 319 0.48 -0.23 11.77
C ARG A 319 0.71 0.73 10.60
N ASN A 320 1.80 0.54 9.84
CA ASN A 320 2.23 1.43 8.77
C ASN A 320 2.16 0.78 7.36
N SER A 321 1.94 -0.53 7.28
CA SER A 321 2.02 -1.30 6.04
C SER A 321 0.86 -0.98 5.08
N ARG A 322 1.20 -0.82 3.81
CA ARG A 322 0.23 -0.58 2.70
C ARG A 322 -0.19 -1.84 1.94
N GLY A 323 -0.03 -3.04 2.53
CA GLY A 323 -0.74 -4.22 2.03
C GLY A 323 0.07 -5.47 1.67
N ASN A 324 1.29 -5.68 2.21
CA ASN A 324 1.95 -6.99 2.09
C ASN A 324 1.56 -7.97 3.21
N TRP A 325 0.26 -8.18 3.37
CA TRP A 325 -0.28 -8.99 4.45
C TRP A 325 0.07 -10.47 4.37
N GLN A 326 0.27 -11.01 3.15
CA GLN A 326 0.66 -12.42 2.98
C GLN A 326 2.07 -12.68 3.52
N PHE A 327 3.04 -11.85 3.16
CA PHE A 327 4.40 -11.96 3.68
C PHE A 327 4.42 -11.90 5.22
N ILE A 328 3.67 -10.97 5.82
CA ILE A 328 3.62 -10.86 7.28
C ILE A 328 3.03 -12.12 7.91
N LEU A 329 1.99 -12.72 7.31
CA LEU A 329 1.45 -14.00 7.77
C LEU A 329 2.49 -15.13 7.70
N ASP A 330 3.25 -15.19 6.61
CA ASP A 330 4.29 -16.20 6.42
C ASP A 330 5.39 -16.03 7.48
N LEU A 331 5.82 -14.78 7.71
CA LEU A 331 6.77 -14.41 8.75
C LEU A 331 6.27 -14.79 10.15
N ILE A 332 5.03 -14.45 10.50
CA ILE A 332 4.42 -14.84 11.79
C ILE A 332 4.35 -16.37 11.91
N THR A 333 4.04 -17.07 10.81
CA THR A 333 4.00 -18.54 10.79
C THR A 333 5.39 -19.14 11.06
N HIS A 334 6.46 -18.55 10.53
CA HIS A 334 7.82 -18.94 10.87
C HIS A 334 8.19 -18.64 12.33
N LEU A 335 7.75 -17.49 12.87
CA LEU A 335 7.95 -17.17 14.30
C LEU A 335 7.22 -18.15 15.22
N LEU A 336 5.99 -18.55 14.89
CA LEU A 336 5.24 -19.54 15.65
C LEU A 336 5.95 -20.90 15.66
N LYS A 337 6.41 -21.39 14.49
CA LYS A 337 7.22 -22.63 14.41
C LYS A 337 8.52 -22.55 15.22
N SER A 338 9.13 -21.37 15.23
CA SER A 338 10.35 -21.13 16.02
C SER A 338 10.04 -21.11 17.52
N ALA A 339 8.91 -20.51 17.91
CA ALA A 339 8.44 -20.52 19.29
C ALA A 339 8.17 -21.95 19.79
N ASP A 340 7.58 -22.81 18.96
CA ASP A 340 7.36 -24.24 19.28
C ASP A 340 8.66 -25.02 19.50
N SER A 341 9.78 -24.51 18.98
CA SER A 341 11.12 -25.13 19.09
C SER A 341 11.90 -24.66 20.33
N LEU A 342 11.33 -23.75 21.15
CA LEU A 342 11.96 -23.29 22.39
C LEU A 342 12.06 -24.44 23.42
N PRO A 343 12.96 -24.33 24.43
CA PRO A 343 13.03 -25.30 25.51
C PRO A 343 11.68 -25.44 26.25
N ALA A 344 11.23 -26.67 26.50
CA ALA A 344 9.93 -26.97 27.12
C ALA A 344 9.64 -26.17 28.41
N LYS A 345 10.67 -25.90 29.22
CA LYS A 345 10.57 -25.06 30.44
C LYS A 345 10.03 -23.64 30.21
N ILE A 346 10.09 -23.14 28.98
CA ILE A 346 9.60 -21.82 28.60
C ILE A 346 8.09 -21.86 28.27
N HIS A 347 7.58 -23.00 27.79
CA HIS A 347 6.22 -23.10 27.24
C HIS A 347 5.13 -22.83 28.29
N ASP A 348 5.39 -23.16 29.56
CA ASP A 348 4.45 -22.93 30.66
C ASP A 348 4.58 -21.55 31.32
N THR A 349 5.36 -20.64 30.71
CA THR A 349 5.59 -19.30 31.29
C THR A 349 4.58 -18.27 30.77
N PRO A 350 4.16 -17.29 31.61
CA PRO A 350 3.34 -16.17 31.15
C PRO A 350 3.98 -15.40 29.99
N ARG A 351 5.32 -15.28 29.99
CA ARG A 351 6.08 -14.60 28.94
C ARG A 351 5.88 -15.26 27.57
N TYR A 352 5.95 -16.59 27.51
CA TYR A 352 5.67 -17.35 26.29
C TYR A 352 4.23 -17.17 25.82
N ASN A 353 3.27 -17.25 26.73
CA ASN A 353 1.85 -17.04 26.39
C ASN A 353 1.59 -15.62 25.87
N TRP A 354 2.28 -14.60 26.39
CA TRP A 354 2.21 -13.23 25.88
C TRP A 354 2.78 -13.08 24.47
N LEU A 355 3.86 -13.79 24.13
CA LEU A 355 4.37 -13.83 22.76
C LEU A 355 3.33 -14.45 21.81
N LEU A 356 2.80 -15.63 22.16
CA LEU A 356 1.76 -16.30 21.35
C LEU A 356 0.51 -15.44 21.19
N PHE A 357 0.08 -14.77 22.27
CA PHE A 357 -1.08 -13.87 22.27
C PHE A 357 -0.94 -12.78 21.21
N LYS A 358 0.24 -12.13 21.14
CA LYS A 358 0.49 -11.08 20.16
C LYS A 358 0.56 -11.62 18.74
N LEU A 359 1.29 -12.72 18.52
CA LEU A 359 1.41 -13.35 17.19
C LEU A 359 0.06 -13.82 16.64
N TYR A 360 -0.77 -14.47 17.46
CA TYR A 360 -2.12 -14.86 17.05
C TYR A 360 -3.03 -13.65 16.83
N SER A 361 -2.93 -12.60 17.65
CA SER A 361 -3.70 -11.37 17.42
C SER A 361 -3.32 -10.68 16.11
N HIS A 362 -2.04 -10.69 15.73
CA HIS A 362 -1.61 -10.16 14.43
C HIS A 362 -2.19 -10.97 13.28
N ARG A 363 -2.15 -12.31 13.34
CA ARG A 363 -2.79 -13.18 12.34
C ARG A 363 -4.29 -12.91 12.25
N GLN A 364 -4.97 -12.86 13.38
CA GLN A 364 -6.40 -12.55 13.45
C GLN A 364 -6.72 -11.22 12.79
N SER A 365 -5.96 -10.16 13.08
CA SER A 365 -6.12 -8.84 12.48
C SER A 365 -5.97 -8.89 10.95
N ILE A 366 -4.93 -9.58 10.47
CA ILE A 366 -4.71 -9.74 9.03
C ILE A 366 -5.84 -10.52 8.37
N HIS A 367 -6.26 -11.64 8.95
CA HIS A 367 -7.35 -12.46 8.41
C HIS A 367 -8.67 -11.68 8.39
N ASN A 368 -8.99 -10.93 9.44
CA ASN A 368 -10.16 -10.02 9.45
C ASN A 368 -10.11 -8.99 8.31
N HIS A 369 -8.96 -8.33 8.10
CA HIS A 369 -8.79 -7.38 7.00
C HIS A 369 -8.89 -8.03 5.61
N ARG A 370 -8.45 -9.28 5.47
CA ARG A 370 -8.61 -10.08 4.25
C ARG A 370 -10.04 -10.60 4.09
N GLY A 371 -10.80 -10.67 5.18
CA GLY A 371 -12.13 -11.25 5.27
C GLY A 371 -12.13 -12.78 5.39
N GLU A 372 -11.01 -13.36 5.79
CA GLU A 372 -10.81 -14.78 6.04
C GLU A 372 -11.36 -15.12 7.43
N ASP A 373 -12.70 -15.04 7.57
CA ASP A 373 -13.37 -15.05 8.88
C ASP A 373 -13.11 -16.35 9.67
N ILE A 374 -13.01 -17.49 8.98
CA ILE A 374 -12.70 -18.79 9.59
C ILE A 374 -11.29 -18.77 10.19
N ASP A 375 -10.28 -18.36 9.42
CA ASP A 375 -8.91 -18.25 9.92
C ASP A 375 -8.79 -17.23 11.07
N ALA A 376 -9.50 -16.11 11.00
CA ALA A 376 -9.56 -15.14 12.09
C ALA A 376 -10.15 -15.77 13.37
N TRP A 377 -11.23 -16.54 13.23
CA TRP A 377 -11.86 -17.27 14.33
C TRP A 377 -10.99 -18.37 14.93
N GLU A 378 -10.20 -19.07 14.12
CA GLU A 378 -9.22 -20.03 14.65
C GLU A 378 -8.16 -19.36 15.52
N ASN A 379 -7.67 -18.19 15.12
CA ASN A 379 -6.71 -17.42 15.92
C ASN A 379 -7.36 -16.87 17.20
N TYR A 380 -8.62 -16.40 17.12
CA TYR A 380 -9.42 -16.06 18.30
C TYR A 380 -9.48 -17.23 19.30
N ARG A 381 -9.83 -18.44 18.87
CA ARG A 381 -9.87 -19.63 19.75
C ARG A 381 -8.53 -19.93 20.39
N LYS A 382 -7.43 -19.78 19.63
CA LYS A 382 -6.08 -19.96 20.16
C LYS A 382 -5.76 -18.93 21.25
N ILE A 383 -6.14 -17.67 21.05
CA ILE A 383 -5.96 -16.59 22.04
C ILE A 383 -6.71 -16.91 23.34
N GLN A 384 -7.97 -17.35 23.25
CA GLN A 384 -8.81 -17.63 24.43
C GLN A 384 -8.27 -18.78 25.30
N ASN A 385 -7.47 -19.68 24.73
CA ASN A 385 -6.87 -20.80 25.44
C ASN A 385 -5.54 -20.47 26.13
N LEU A 386 -5.03 -19.23 26.01
CA LEU A 386 -3.76 -18.82 26.60
C LEU A 386 -3.93 -18.36 28.06
N ASN A 387 -3.06 -18.84 28.94
CA ASN A 387 -2.98 -18.34 30.31
C ASN A 387 -1.94 -17.20 30.41
N LEU A 388 -2.42 -15.95 30.34
CA LEU A 388 -1.57 -14.75 30.34
C LEU A 388 -1.01 -14.37 31.71
N GLY A 389 -1.51 -14.95 32.80
CA GLY A 389 -1.14 -14.58 34.16
C GLY A 389 -1.46 -13.12 34.52
N LYS A 390 -0.69 -12.53 35.44
CA LYS A 390 -0.77 -11.10 35.77
C LYS A 390 -0.08 -10.28 34.70
N CYS A 391 -0.65 -9.13 34.36
CA CYS A 391 -0.13 -8.24 33.32
C CYS A 391 0.22 -6.86 33.87
N THR A 392 1.19 -6.20 33.22
CA THR A 392 1.49 -4.78 33.39
C THR A 392 0.35 -3.90 32.83
N VAL A 393 0.37 -2.60 33.13
CA VAL A 393 -0.62 -1.65 32.58
C VAL A 393 -0.55 -1.59 31.04
N SER A 394 0.66 -1.62 30.47
CA SER A 394 0.86 -1.62 29.01
C SER A 394 0.28 -2.88 28.37
N GLU A 395 0.54 -4.05 28.97
CA GLU A 395 -0.02 -5.32 28.53
C GLU A 395 -1.55 -5.37 28.69
N TYR A 396 -2.10 -4.82 29.76
CA TYR A 396 -3.54 -4.69 29.94
C TYR A 396 -4.18 -3.87 28.82
N ARG A 397 -3.56 -2.74 28.44
CA ARG A 397 -4.04 -1.94 27.30
C ARG A 397 -3.96 -2.70 25.99
N LYS A 398 -2.90 -3.48 25.76
CA LYS A 398 -2.81 -4.36 24.58
C LYS A 398 -3.90 -5.44 24.62
N LYS A 399 -4.18 -6.03 25.79
CA LYS A 399 -5.24 -7.02 25.96
C LYS A 399 -6.59 -6.46 25.54
N ILE A 400 -6.92 -5.25 25.99
CA ILE A 400 -8.14 -4.55 25.58
C ILE A 400 -8.22 -4.39 24.05
N GLU A 401 -7.12 -3.97 23.39
CA GLU A 401 -7.10 -3.84 21.93
C GLU A 401 -7.39 -5.19 21.24
N VAL A 402 -6.85 -6.29 21.77
CA VAL A 402 -7.08 -7.64 21.22
C VAL A 402 -8.52 -8.08 21.48
N GLU A 403 -9.07 -7.86 22.67
CA GLU A 403 -10.45 -8.24 22.96
C GLU A 403 -11.46 -7.43 22.10
N ASN A 404 -11.14 -6.18 21.74
CA ASN A 404 -11.90 -5.46 20.73
C ASN A 404 -11.81 -6.13 19.34
N ARG A 405 -10.64 -6.66 18.95
CA ARG A 405 -10.49 -7.46 17.71
C ARG A 405 -11.24 -8.80 17.80
N ASP A 406 -11.30 -9.41 18.98
CA ASP A 406 -12.09 -10.61 19.24
C ASP A 406 -13.57 -10.33 19.01
N ALA A 407 -14.08 -9.22 19.55
CA ALA A 407 -15.45 -8.78 19.31
C ALA A 407 -15.72 -8.52 17.82
N VAL A 408 -14.80 -7.90 17.08
CA VAL A 408 -14.91 -7.72 15.62
C VAL A 408 -14.94 -9.07 14.89
N THR A 409 -14.11 -10.02 15.31
CA THR A 409 -14.07 -11.38 14.73
C THR A 409 -15.40 -12.10 14.93
N LEU A 410 -15.98 -12.01 16.12
CA LEU A 410 -17.30 -12.56 16.43
C LEU A 410 -18.41 -11.84 15.66
N ALA A 411 -18.36 -10.51 15.55
CA ALA A 411 -19.31 -9.73 14.77
C ALA A 411 -19.29 -10.09 13.28
N ASN A 412 -18.10 -10.34 12.70
CA ASN A 412 -17.96 -10.83 11.32
C ASN A 412 -18.64 -12.21 11.10
N LEU A 413 -18.78 -13.00 12.17
CA LEU A 413 -19.52 -14.27 12.20
C LEU A 413 -20.96 -14.13 12.68
N PHE A 414 -21.49 -12.91 12.77
CA PHE A 414 -22.83 -12.57 13.24
C PHE A 414 -23.13 -13.02 14.68
N ALA A 415 -22.10 -13.22 15.51
CA ALA A 415 -22.21 -13.54 16.93
C ALA A 415 -22.25 -12.26 17.79
N PHE A 416 -23.19 -11.35 17.49
CA PHE A 416 -23.24 -9.99 18.05
C PHE A 416 -23.45 -9.95 19.57
N GLU A 417 -24.24 -10.86 20.14
CA GLU A 417 -24.39 -10.95 21.59
C GLU A 417 -23.08 -11.28 22.29
N GLN A 418 -22.36 -12.31 21.83
CA GLN A 418 -21.07 -12.71 22.40
C GLN A 418 -20.02 -11.61 22.23
N ALA A 419 -20.02 -10.94 21.07
CA ALA A 419 -19.16 -9.79 20.84
C ALA A 419 -19.42 -8.66 21.86
N ASN A 420 -20.69 -8.37 22.16
CA ASN A 420 -21.06 -7.34 23.14
C ASN A 420 -20.79 -7.73 24.59
N GLU A 421 -20.84 -9.01 24.95
CA GLU A 421 -20.44 -9.48 26.28
C GLU A 421 -18.96 -9.16 26.56
N ILE A 422 -18.09 -9.42 25.60
CA ILE A 422 -16.66 -9.06 25.68
C ILE A 422 -16.49 -7.55 25.82
N LEU A 423 -17.14 -6.78 24.95
CA LEU A 423 -16.99 -5.33 24.93
C LEU A 423 -17.52 -4.65 26.20
N HIS A 424 -18.57 -5.19 26.82
CA HIS A 424 -19.16 -4.58 28.01
C HIS A 424 -18.20 -4.56 29.21
N THR A 425 -17.45 -5.64 29.42
CA THR A 425 -16.45 -5.71 30.49
C THR A 425 -15.34 -4.67 30.30
N ILE A 426 -14.88 -4.52 29.05
CA ILE A 426 -13.82 -3.57 28.70
C ILE A 426 -14.31 -2.13 28.80
N HIS A 427 -15.49 -1.86 28.25
CA HIS A 427 -16.13 -0.54 28.26
C HIS A 427 -16.25 -0.01 29.69
N SER A 428 -16.77 -0.82 30.61
CA SER A 428 -16.90 -0.49 32.03
C SER A 428 -15.55 -0.12 32.66
N SER A 429 -14.49 -0.89 32.36
CA SER A 429 -13.14 -0.64 32.89
C SER A 429 -12.52 0.65 32.35
N LEU A 430 -12.68 0.93 31.06
CA LEU A 430 -12.15 2.15 30.44
C LEU A 430 -12.90 3.39 30.91
N GLU A 431 -14.23 3.35 31.02
CA GLU A 431 -15.00 4.48 31.53
C GLU A 431 -14.62 4.83 32.98
N GLN A 432 -14.45 3.82 33.83
CA GLN A 432 -14.01 4.06 35.21
C GLN A 432 -12.62 4.70 35.23
N SER A 433 -11.70 4.21 34.39
CA SER A 433 -10.34 4.74 34.29
C SER A 433 -10.36 6.19 33.81
N LEU A 434 -11.13 6.49 32.76
CA LEU A 434 -11.26 7.83 32.20
C LEU A 434 -11.85 8.81 33.24
N LYS A 435 -12.88 8.39 33.99
CA LYS A 435 -13.46 9.20 35.08
C LYS A 435 -12.43 9.56 36.15
N ILE A 436 -11.58 8.61 36.54
CA ILE A 436 -10.52 8.87 37.52
C ILE A 436 -9.50 9.86 36.97
N TYR A 437 -9.03 9.68 35.73
CA TYR A 437 -8.07 10.61 35.12
C TYR A 437 -8.67 12.01 34.92
N GLN A 438 -9.95 12.09 34.52
CA GLN A 438 -10.66 13.35 34.32
C GLN A 438 -10.79 14.16 35.61
N GLN A 439 -10.91 13.51 36.78
CA GLN A 439 -10.91 14.18 38.08
C GLN A 439 -9.55 14.80 38.46
N MET A 440 -8.47 14.38 37.78
CA MET A 440 -7.11 14.85 38.05
C MET A 440 -6.64 15.90 37.02
N THR A 441 -7.46 16.28 36.05
CA THR A 441 -7.07 17.17 34.94
C THR A 441 -8.14 18.22 34.66
N ASP A 442 -7.72 19.46 34.39
CA ASP A 442 -8.63 20.59 34.11
C ASP A 442 -9.20 20.60 32.66
N GLY A 443 -8.78 19.69 31.79
CA GLY A 443 -9.22 19.59 30.39
C GLY A 443 -10.05 18.35 30.11
N ILE A 444 -10.93 18.40 29.11
CA ILE A 444 -11.68 17.23 28.64
C ILE A 444 -10.69 16.20 28.08
N LEU A 445 -10.65 15.03 28.69
CA LEU A 445 -9.87 13.90 28.22
C LEU A 445 -10.70 13.07 27.24
N HIS A 446 -10.10 12.74 26.10
CA HIS A 446 -10.65 11.82 25.13
C HIS A 446 -9.85 10.52 25.13
N ASP A 447 -10.54 9.38 25.04
CA ASP A 447 -9.89 8.08 24.81
C ASP A 447 -10.37 7.47 23.48
N PRO A 448 -9.57 7.55 22.41
CA PRO A 448 -9.92 6.97 21.11
C PRO A 448 -10.20 5.46 21.16
N LEU A 449 -9.66 4.72 22.14
CA LEU A 449 -9.96 3.30 22.32
C LEU A 449 -11.37 3.11 22.88
N LEU A 450 -11.80 3.97 23.81
CA LEU A 450 -13.18 3.98 24.31
C LEU A 450 -14.16 4.31 23.18
N GLY A 451 -13.84 5.30 22.34
CA GLY A 451 -14.62 5.62 21.14
C GLY A 451 -14.78 4.42 20.20
N LYS A 452 -13.71 3.67 19.93
CA LYS A 452 -13.75 2.45 19.11
C LYS A 452 -14.63 1.36 19.72
N ILE A 453 -14.55 1.16 21.03
CA ILE A 453 -15.33 0.14 21.74
C ILE A 453 -16.82 0.52 21.73
N ARG A 454 -17.17 1.75 22.09
CA ARG A 454 -18.56 2.25 22.01
C ARG A 454 -19.11 2.10 20.60
N GLY A 455 -18.34 2.48 19.59
CA GLY A 455 -18.71 2.33 18.19
C GLY A 455 -18.99 0.87 17.79
N THR A 456 -18.12 -0.05 18.19
CA THR A 456 -18.29 -1.49 17.89
C THR A 456 -19.50 -2.06 18.64
N MET A 457 -19.71 -1.67 19.90
CA MET A 457 -20.90 -2.05 20.67
C MET A 457 -22.18 -1.55 20.01
N ALA A 458 -22.20 -0.28 19.59
CA ALA A 458 -23.32 0.35 18.91
C ALA A 458 -23.66 -0.36 17.60
N GLN A 459 -22.65 -0.73 16.80
CA GLN A 459 -22.83 -1.51 15.57
C GLN A 459 -23.48 -2.87 15.86
N ASN A 460 -22.93 -3.64 16.80
CA ASN A 460 -23.49 -4.93 17.19
C ASN A 460 -24.95 -4.79 17.69
N MET A 461 -25.24 -3.76 18.49
CA MET A 461 -26.59 -3.47 18.95
C MET A 461 -27.53 -3.08 17.80
N ALA A 462 -27.06 -2.27 16.84
CA ALA A 462 -27.80 -1.91 15.64
C ALA A 462 -28.18 -3.14 14.81
N PHE A 463 -27.25 -4.09 14.64
CA PHE A 463 -27.54 -5.38 14.02
C PHE A 463 -28.60 -6.17 14.79
N LEU A 464 -28.59 -6.12 16.12
CA LEU A 464 -29.56 -6.82 16.98
C LEU A 464 -30.95 -6.18 16.99
N CYS A 465 -31.08 -4.90 16.64
CA CYS A 465 -32.33 -4.15 16.74
C CYS A 465 -33.52 -4.83 16.04
N PRO A 466 -33.42 -5.39 14.81
CA PRO A 466 -34.57 -6.01 14.13
C PRO A 466 -35.24 -7.13 14.93
N ARG A 467 -34.48 -7.80 15.81
CA ARG A 467 -34.97 -8.85 16.73
C ARG A 467 -35.19 -8.35 18.15
N LYS A 468 -34.48 -7.29 18.55
CA LYS A 468 -34.53 -6.68 19.87
C LYS A 468 -34.69 -5.16 19.76
N PRO A 469 -35.88 -4.66 19.41
CA PRO A 469 -36.11 -3.22 19.16
C PRO A 469 -35.70 -2.30 20.31
N ALA A 470 -35.76 -2.78 21.55
CA ALA A 470 -35.34 -2.04 22.74
C ALA A 470 -33.83 -1.69 22.77
N LEU A 471 -33.01 -2.24 21.86
CA LEU A 471 -31.60 -1.89 21.73
C LEU A 471 -31.34 -0.66 20.87
N PHE A 472 -32.36 -0.16 20.16
CA PHE A 472 -32.21 0.98 19.24
C PHE A 472 -31.66 2.23 19.94
N GLU A 473 -32.30 2.65 21.04
CA GLU A 473 -31.91 3.85 21.78
C GLU A 473 -30.50 3.70 22.37
N LYS A 474 -30.14 2.49 22.82
CA LYS A 474 -28.79 2.21 23.33
C LYS A 474 -27.73 2.31 22.22
N ALA A 475 -28.02 1.81 21.03
CA ALA A 475 -27.13 1.93 19.88
C ALA A 475 -26.94 3.40 19.47
N GLU A 476 -28.03 4.16 19.42
CA GLU A 476 -28.05 5.61 19.13
C GLU A 476 -27.17 6.40 20.12
N THR A 477 -27.35 6.17 21.43
CA THR A 477 -26.52 6.80 22.46
C THR A 477 -25.04 6.46 22.28
N LEU A 478 -24.70 5.17 22.12
CA LEU A 478 -23.31 4.75 22.01
C LEU A 478 -22.64 5.26 20.72
N PHE A 479 -23.36 5.38 19.60
CA PHE A 479 -22.81 6.02 18.39
C PHE A 479 -22.49 7.49 18.62
N THR A 480 -23.39 8.21 19.31
CA THR A 480 -23.23 9.64 19.61
C THR A 480 -22.05 9.86 20.56
N GLU A 481 -21.96 9.09 21.63
CA GLU A 481 -20.83 9.12 22.57
C GLU A 481 -19.51 8.70 21.91
N ALA A 482 -19.53 7.73 20.99
CA ALA A 482 -18.33 7.33 20.26
C ALA A 482 -17.78 8.48 19.40
N ALA A 483 -18.64 9.20 18.69
CA ALA A 483 -18.24 10.33 17.85
C ALA A 483 -17.55 11.45 18.65
N GLN A 484 -17.96 11.66 19.91
CA GLN A 484 -17.40 12.67 20.82
C GLN A 484 -16.00 12.32 21.35
N GLU A 485 -15.56 11.05 21.25
CA GLU A 485 -14.22 10.62 21.69
C GLU A 485 -13.12 10.88 20.63
N PHE A 486 -13.50 11.27 19.42
CA PHE A 486 -12.55 11.49 18.33
C PHE A 486 -12.36 12.96 18.02
N THR A 487 -11.09 13.36 17.88
CA THR A 487 -10.71 14.73 17.48
C THR A 487 -10.48 14.86 15.97
N ARG A 488 -10.38 13.74 15.25
CA ARG A 488 -10.19 13.72 13.80
C ARG A 488 -11.54 13.65 13.10
N GLU A 489 -11.77 14.60 12.20
CA GLU A 489 -12.99 14.68 11.38
C GLU A 489 -13.33 13.35 10.68
N SER A 490 -12.34 12.66 10.13
CA SER A 490 -12.55 11.37 9.45
C SER A 490 -13.12 10.27 10.33
N ASP A 491 -12.77 10.27 11.62
CA ASP A 491 -13.28 9.28 12.57
C ASP A 491 -14.70 9.66 13.01
N THR A 492 -14.98 10.95 13.23
CA THR A 492 -16.33 11.47 13.49
C THR A 492 -17.30 11.11 12.35
N ILE A 493 -16.93 11.41 11.10
CA ILE A 493 -17.74 11.09 9.91
C ILE A 493 -18.06 9.59 9.84
N ARG A 494 -17.14 8.70 10.24
CA ARG A 494 -17.40 7.25 10.25
C ARG A 494 -18.55 6.90 11.19
N HIS A 495 -18.61 7.52 12.36
CA HIS A 495 -19.68 7.28 13.32
C HIS A 495 -20.99 7.94 12.88
N ASP A 496 -20.94 9.09 12.23
CA ASP A 496 -22.14 9.72 11.62
C ASP A 496 -22.72 8.86 10.49
N ILE A 497 -21.87 8.27 9.64
CA ILE A 497 -22.32 7.31 8.60
C ILE A 497 -23.05 6.13 9.25
N ASN A 498 -22.49 5.59 10.33
CA ASN A 498 -23.12 4.50 11.08
C ASN A 498 -24.48 4.95 11.64
N LEU A 499 -24.54 6.10 12.29
CA LEU A 499 -25.78 6.62 12.85
C LEU A 499 -26.85 6.87 11.77
N ALA A 500 -26.46 7.40 10.61
CA ALA A 500 -27.34 7.53 9.45
C ALA A 500 -27.86 6.18 8.95
N HIS A 501 -27.02 5.13 8.94
CA HIS A 501 -27.49 3.77 8.63
C HIS A 501 -28.54 3.28 9.61
N LEU A 502 -28.33 3.49 10.92
CA LEU A 502 -29.28 3.10 11.97
C LEU A 502 -30.64 3.73 11.70
N TYR A 503 -30.66 5.04 11.44
CA TYR A 503 -31.90 5.77 11.19
C TYR A 503 -32.60 5.37 9.88
N LEU A 504 -31.86 5.19 8.78
CA LEU A 504 -32.44 4.77 7.51
C LEU A 504 -33.00 3.33 7.55
N ASP A 505 -32.37 2.43 8.32
CA ASP A 505 -32.85 1.05 8.48
C ASP A 505 -34.07 0.94 9.40
N TRP A 506 -34.26 1.94 10.27
CA TRP A 506 -35.37 2.04 11.22
C TRP A 506 -36.43 3.08 10.85
N GLU A 507 -36.41 3.53 9.59
CA GLU A 507 -37.38 4.46 9.03
C GLU A 507 -37.51 5.77 9.83
N LYS A 508 -36.43 6.21 10.50
CA LYS A 508 -36.34 7.47 11.25
C LYS A 508 -35.89 8.61 10.33
N GLN A 509 -36.69 8.89 9.29
CA GLN A 509 -36.29 9.75 8.17
C GLN A 509 -35.82 11.16 8.59
N ASN A 510 -36.51 11.81 9.53
CA ASN A 510 -36.12 13.15 9.99
C ASN A 510 -34.72 13.14 10.63
N LYS A 511 -34.44 12.15 11.48
CA LYS A 511 -33.11 12.00 12.11
C LYS A 511 -32.05 11.59 11.10
N ALA A 512 -32.38 10.71 10.15
CA ALA A 512 -31.47 10.33 9.06
C ALA A 512 -31.06 11.55 8.24
N GLN A 513 -32.01 12.40 7.89
CA GLN A 513 -31.76 13.59 7.09
C GLN A 513 -30.87 14.60 7.83
N GLU A 514 -31.09 14.81 9.13
CA GLU A 514 -30.24 15.67 9.97
C GLU A 514 -28.76 15.22 9.95
N ILE A 515 -28.51 13.93 10.18
CA ILE A 515 -27.14 13.39 10.16
C ILE A 515 -26.53 13.45 8.75
N ILE A 516 -27.33 13.23 7.70
CA ILE A 516 -26.84 13.33 6.32
C ILE A 516 -26.40 14.75 5.98
N GLU A 517 -27.12 15.77 6.45
CA GLU A 517 -26.70 17.16 6.26
C GLU A 517 -25.44 17.50 7.08
N ILE A 518 -25.28 16.93 8.28
CA ILE A 518 -24.01 17.02 9.04
C ILE A 518 -22.85 16.43 8.23
N ILE A 519 -23.02 15.21 7.69
CA ILE A 519 -21.99 14.54 6.86
C ILE A 519 -21.64 15.39 5.63
N LYS A 520 -22.66 15.94 4.94
CA LYS A 520 -22.43 16.83 3.79
C LYS A 520 -21.78 18.15 4.19
N GLY A 521 -22.01 18.64 5.40
CA GLY A 521 -21.43 19.88 5.93
C GLY A 521 -19.91 19.82 6.12
N SER A 522 -19.33 18.62 6.23
CA SER A 522 -17.88 18.41 6.31
C SER A 522 -17.14 19.00 5.10
N ASP A 523 -16.02 19.68 5.35
CA ASP A 523 -15.14 20.22 4.31
C ASP A 523 -14.63 19.12 3.37
N SER A 524 -14.25 17.97 3.95
CA SER A 524 -13.73 16.83 3.20
C SER A 524 -14.76 16.22 2.26
N VAL A 525 -16.03 16.15 2.70
CA VAL A 525 -17.16 15.63 1.92
C VAL A 525 -17.59 16.65 0.86
N ASN A 526 -17.68 17.93 1.20
CA ASN A 526 -17.97 19.00 0.23
C ASN A 526 -16.94 19.04 -0.89
N ALA A 527 -15.65 18.94 -0.56
CA ALA A 527 -14.58 18.86 -1.55
C ALA A 527 -14.74 17.63 -2.45
N PHE A 528 -15.13 16.48 -1.91
CA PHE A 528 -15.42 15.28 -2.69
C PHE A 528 -16.64 15.45 -3.62
N LEU A 529 -17.75 15.99 -3.13
CA LEU A 529 -18.95 16.20 -3.94
C LEU A 529 -18.71 17.21 -5.07
N ALA A 530 -17.88 18.23 -4.84
CA ALA A 530 -17.49 19.21 -5.85
C ALA A 530 -16.48 18.66 -6.87
N ALA A 531 -15.50 17.87 -6.41
CA ALA A 531 -14.43 17.31 -7.26
C ALA A 531 -14.08 15.86 -6.88
N PRO A 532 -14.92 14.86 -7.27
CA PRO A 532 -14.80 13.48 -6.81
C PRO A 532 -13.43 12.84 -7.05
N ALA A 533 -12.73 13.24 -8.10
CA ALA A 533 -11.43 12.66 -8.48
C ALA A 533 -10.32 12.87 -7.45
N LYS A 534 -10.35 13.94 -6.63
CA LYS A 534 -9.24 14.26 -5.70
C LYS A 534 -9.26 13.42 -4.42
N ASN A 535 -10.44 13.03 -3.94
CA ASN A 535 -10.63 12.37 -2.64
C ASN A 535 -11.35 11.01 -2.71
N ALA A 536 -11.60 10.49 -3.92
CA ALA A 536 -12.43 9.30 -4.17
C ALA A 536 -12.10 8.12 -3.24
N ARG A 537 -10.84 7.72 -3.12
CA ARG A 537 -10.44 6.50 -2.41
C ARG A 537 -10.91 6.42 -0.95
N TYR A 538 -11.14 7.54 -0.28
CA TYR A 538 -11.55 7.58 1.13
C TYR A 538 -13.04 7.85 1.33
N MET A 539 -13.79 8.13 0.26
CA MET A 539 -15.18 8.61 0.33
C MET A 539 -16.23 7.57 -0.11
N GLN A 540 -15.82 6.32 -0.28
CA GLN A 540 -16.71 5.24 -0.74
C GLN A 540 -17.88 4.97 0.22
N PHE A 541 -17.65 4.99 1.54
CA PHE A 541 -18.72 4.79 2.54
C PHE A 541 -19.68 5.99 2.59
N VAL A 542 -19.17 7.21 2.42
CA VAL A 542 -20.00 8.43 2.27
C VAL A 542 -20.90 8.30 1.04
N LEU A 543 -20.35 7.90 -0.11
CA LEU A 543 -21.16 7.69 -1.31
C LEU A 543 -22.22 6.60 -1.10
N ALA A 544 -21.88 5.51 -0.41
CA ALA A 544 -22.81 4.43 -0.13
C ALA A 544 -24.00 4.88 0.73
N ILE A 545 -23.79 5.65 1.80
CA ILE A 545 -24.89 6.18 2.63
C ILE A 545 -25.74 7.21 1.87
N LEU A 546 -25.13 8.10 1.08
CA LEU A 546 -25.87 9.08 0.28
C LEU A 546 -26.76 8.41 -0.76
N LEU A 547 -26.29 7.33 -1.39
CA LEU A 547 -27.10 6.55 -2.35
C LEU A 547 -28.18 5.73 -1.64
N LYS A 548 -27.91 5.19 -0.45
CA LYS A 548 -28.95 4.53 0.37
C LYS A 548 -30.09 5.49 0.69
N ASN A 549 -29.77 6.71 1.10
CA ASN A 549 -30.75 7.78 1.32
C ASN A 549 -31.53 8.12 0.04
N ALA A 550 -30.83 8.23 -1.09
CA ALA A 550 -31.45 8.55 -2.36
C ALA A 550 -32.51 7.53 -2.78
N VAL A 551 -32.24 6.24 -2.56
CA VAL A 551 -33.20 5.16 -2.83
C VAL A 551 -34.50 5.31 -2.03
N GLN A 552 -34.46 5.91 -0.83
CA GLN A 552 -35.62 6.06 0.03
C GLN A 552 -36.36 7.40 -0.19
N ASN A 553 -35.63 8.47 -0.48
CA ASN A 553 -36.15 9.84 -0.32
C ASN A 553 -36.09 10.73 -1.57
N HIS A 554 -35.29 10.40 -2.60
CA HIS A 554 -35.09 11.31 -3.73
C HIS A 554 -36.19 11.24 -4.79
N SER A 555 -36.43 12.38 -5.42
CA SER A 555 -37.27 12.49 -6.62
C SER A 555 -36.62 11.85 -7.84
N LEU A 556 -37.43 11.57 -8.87
CA LEU A 556 -36.95 11.06 -10.16
C LEU A 556 -35.85 11.95 -10.76
N LYS A 557 -36.03 13.28 -10.69
CA LYS A 557 -35.10 14.26 -11.25
C LYS A 557 -33.73 14.23 -10.55
N GLU A 558 -33.72 14.13 -9.23
CA GLU A 558 -32.48 14.03 -8.45
C GLU A 558 -31.76 12.70 -8.73
N ASN A 559 -32.53 11.62 -8.88
CA ASN A 559 -32.01 10.31 -9.26
C ASN A 559 -31.33 10.32 -10.65
N GLU A 560 -31.87 11.04 -11.62
CA GLU A 560 -31.22 11.20 -12.93
C GLU A 560 -29.87 11.92 -12.85
N ILE A 561 -29.78 12.96 -12.01
CA ILE A 561 -28.52 13.68 -11.76
C ILE A 561 -27.49 12.74 -11.14
N LEU A 562 -27.89 11.96 -10.12
CA LEU A 562 -27.01 10.98 -9.48
C LEU A 562 -26.49 9.93 -10.46
N LEU A 563 -27.34 9.38 -11.32
CA LEU A 563 -26.93 8.38 -12.32
C LEU A 563 -25.94 8.94 -13.34
N LYS A 564 -26.12 10.20 -13.76
CA LYS A 564 -25.20 10.89 -14.66
C LYS A 564 -23.85 11.14 -13.98
N THR A 565 -23.86 11.61 -12.73
CA THR A 565 -22.65 11.90 -11.95
C THR A 565 -21.89 10.61 -11.64
N TYR A 566 -22.56 9.60 -11.10
CA TYR A 566 -21.97 8.34 -10.63
C TYR A 566 -22.16 7.19 -11.63
N SER A 567 -21.98 7.47 -12.92
CA SER A 567 -21.96 6.43 -13.96
C SER A 567 -20.84 5.42 -13.72
N LEU A 568 -20.98 4.16 -14.15
CA LEU A 568 -19.91 3.16 -14.03
C LEU A 568 -18.59 3.63 -14.65
N LYS A 569 -18.65 4.42 -15.72
CA LYS A 569 -17.47 5.04 -16.36
C LYS A 569 -16.80 6.04 -15.41
N ASN A 570 -17.57 6.91 -14.76
CA ASN A 570 -17.05 7.89 -13.82
C ASN A 570 -16.52 7.23 -12.55
N LEU A 571 -17.22 6.24 -12.00
CA LEU A 571 -16.73 5.48 -10.84
C LEU A 571 -15.37 4.84 -11.15
N LYS A 572 -15.22 4.17 -12.30
CA LYS A 572 -13.93 3.61 -12.72
C LYS A 572 -12.85 4.68 -12.88
N LYS A 573 -13.19 5.84 -13.46
CA LYS A 573 -12.27 6.96 -13.63
C LYS A 573 -11.77 7.51 -12.29
N TRP A 574 -12.64 7.65 -11.30
CA TRP A 574 -12.31 8.29 -10.03
C TRP A 574 -11.69 7.35 -9.00
N PHE A 575 -12.18 6.11 -8.91
CA PHE A 575 -11.77 5.16 -7.87
C PHE A 575 -10.77 4.10 -8.38
N GLY A 576 -10.55 3.99 -9.70
CA GLY A 576 -9.57 3.07 -10.28
C GLY A 576 -9.85 1.62 -9.91
N ALA A 577 -8.87 0.94 -9.30
CA ALA A 577 -9.01 -0.46 -8.89
C ALA A 577 -10.02 -0.68 -7.74
N ALA A 578 -10.19 0.33 -6.87
CA ALA A 578 -11.04 0.26 -5.67
C ALA A 578 -12.53 0.03 -5.98
N VAL A 579 -12.98 0.30 -7.23
CA VAL A 579 -14.34 -0.04 -7.67
C VAL A 579 -14.66 -1.54 -7.63
N ASN A 580 -13.64 -2.39 -7.45
CA ASN A 580 -13.81 -3.84 -7.35
C ASN A 580 -13.70 -4.36 -5.90
N GLU A 581 -13.77 -3.46 -4.92
CA GLU A 581 -13.63 -3.75 -3.49
C GLU A 581 -14.86 -3.29 -2.71
N HIS A 582 -15.06 -3.83 -1.50
CA HIS A 582 -16.11 -3.37 -0.60
C HIS A 582 -15.93 -1.88 -0.28
N PRO A 583 -16.99 -1.04 -0.31
CA PRO A 583 -18.42 -1.38 -0.42
C PRO A 583 -19.04 -1.17 -1.82
N PHE A 584 -18.28 -1.30 -2.91
CA PHE A 584 -18.80 -0.97 -4.26
C PHE A 584 -19.92 -1.89 -4.74
N GLU A 585 -20.06 -3.09 -4.19
CA GLU A 585 -21.23 -3.94 -4.43
C GLU A 585 -22.51 -3.28 -3.94
N LEU A 586 -22.47 -2.56 -2.81
CA LEU A 586 -23.62 -1.82 -2.29
C LEU A 586 -23.87 -0.55 -3.09
N ILE A 587 -22.82 0.21 -3.40
CA ILE A 587 -22.90 1.41 -4.26
C ILE A 587 -23.55 1.06 -5.61
N CYS A 588 -23.05 0.02 -6.28
CA CYS A 588 -23.60 -0.44 -7.55
C CYS A 588 -25.01 -1.02 -7.37
N GLY A 589 -25.28 -1.73 -6.27
CA GLY A 589 -26.62 -2.20 -5.93
C GLY A 589 -27.63 -1.06 -5.83
N TYR A 590 -27.32 0.00 -5.08
CA TYR A 590 -28.18 1.19 -4.95
C TYR A 590 -28.35 1.91 -6.28
N LEU A 591 -27.28 2.11 -7.05
CA LEU A 591 -27.38 2.70 -8.40
C LEU A 591 -28.24 1.86 -9.34
N GLY A 592 -28.18 0.53 -9.25
CA GLY A 592 -29.05 -0.37 -10.01
C GLY A 592 -30.52 -0.20 -9.64
N ARG A 593 -30.83 -0.02 -8.35
CA ARG A 593 -32.19 0.28 -7.88
C ARG A 593 -32.68 1.63 -8.39
N ILE A 594 -31.86 2.68 -8.24
CA ILE A 594 -32.16 4.03 -8.72
C ILE A 594 -32.40 4.01 -10.25
N ALA A 595 -31.53 3.34 -11.00
CA ALA A 595 -31.65 3.23 -12.46
C ALA A 595 -32.90 2.46 -12.90
N THR A 596 -33.28 1.39 -12.17
CA THR A 596 -34.50 0.63 -12.48
C THR A 596 -35.75 1.45 -12.19
N ALA A 597 -35.79 2.15 -11.04
CA ALA A 597 -36.89 3.05 -10.70
C ALA A 597 -37.04 4.21 -11.70
N ALA A 598 -35.93 4.69 -12.27
CA ALA A 598 -35.91 5.71 -13.31
C ALA A 598 -36.10 5.17 -14.74
N ASN A 599 -36.38 3.88 -14.91
CA ASN A 599 -36.54 3.19 -16.20
C ASN A 599 -35.39 3.48 -17.20
N LYS A 600 -34.14 3.50 -16.72
CA LYS A 600 -32.97 3.77 -17.56
C LYS A 600 -32.41 2.50 -18.20
N GLU A 601 -32.08 2.58 -19.48
CA GLU A 601 -31.26 1.58 -20.16
C GLU A 601 -29.90 1.46 -19.44
N GLY A 602 -29.48 0.23 -19.13
CA GLY A 602 -28.24 -0.04 -18.38
C GLY A 602 -28.40 -0.28 -16.87
N ALA A 603 -29.62 -0.24 -16.31
CA ALA A 603 -29.83 -0.59 -14.89
C ALA A 603 -29.27 -1.98 -14.50
N LYS A 604 -29.36 -2.94 -15.42
CA LYS A 604 -28.80 -4.30 -15.25
C LYS A 604 -27.28 -4.31 -15.11
N ASP A 605 -26.58 -3.37 -15.74
CA ASP A 605 -25.11 -3.32 -15.70
C ASP A 605 -24.60 -3.00 -14.30
N TYR A 606 -25.32 -2.15 -13.56
CA TYR A 606 -25.02 -1.86 -12.16
C TYR A 606 -25.18 -3.10 -11.28
N PHE A 607 -26.30 -3.83 -11.38
CA PHE A 607 -26.48 -5.07 -10.62
C PHE A 607 -25.46 -6.15 -10.98
N ASN A 608 -25.18 -6.33 -12.27
CA ASN A 608 -24.13 -7.26 -12.74
C ASN A 608 -22.75 -6.86 -12.18
N HIS A 609 -22.46 -5.56 -12.14
CA HIS A 609 -21.23 -5.04 -11.55
C HIS A 609 -21.17 -5.26 -10.04
N ALA A 610 -22.28 -5.11 -9.34
CA ALA A 610 -22.36 -5.36 -7.90
C ALA A 610 -22.08 -6.84 -7.59
N LEU A 611 -22.68 -7.76 -8.33
CA LEU A 611 -22.59 -9.21 -8.09
C LEU A 611 -21.23 -9.81 -8.44
N ARG A 612 -20.43 -9.17 -9.30
CA ARG A 612 -19.06 -9.60 -9.62
C ARG A 612 -18.03 -9.14 -8.59
N ILE A 613 -18.40 -8.28 -7.65
CA ILE A 613 -17.50 -7.81 -6.60
C ILE A 613 -17.53 -8.83 -5.45
N PRO A 614 -16.38 -9.17 -4.87
CA PRO A 614 -15.02 -8.85 -5.30
C PRO A 614 -14.59 -9.71 -6.50
N ARG A 615 -13.63 -9.22 -7.31
CA ARG A 615 -13.04 -9.99 -8.42
C ARG A 615 -12.45 -11.32 -7.91
N LYS A 616 -12.54 -12.37 -8.74
CA LYS A 616 -12.11 -13.75 -8.43
C LYS A 616 -10.77 -13.78 -7.67
N GLY A 617 -10.71 -14.58 -6.59
CA GLY A 617 -9.44 -15.08 -6.04
C GLY A 617 -9.11 -14.77 -4.58
N ARG A 618 -9.81 -13.87 -3.87
CA ARG A 618 -9.48 -13.61 -2.44
C ARG A 618 -10.67 -13.48 -1.48
N ARG A 619 -11.89 -13.30 -1.99
CA ARG A 619 -13.04 -12.95 -1.15
C ARG A 619 -14.39 -13.47 -1.69
N THR A 620 -14.39 -14.21 -2.81
CA THR A 620 -15.63 -14.64 -3.47
C THR A 620 -16.40 -15.72 -2.72
N ASP A 621 -15.78 -16.36 -1.74
CA ASP A 621 -16.38 -17.46 -0.97
C ASP A 621 -16.66 -17.01 0.46
N GLN A 622 -16.45 -15.72 0.76
CA GLN A 622 -16.72 -15.15 2.08
C GLN A 622 -18.23 -15.16 2.36
N PRO A 623 -18.67 -15.74 3.48
CA PRO A 623 -20.08 -15.89 3.80
C PRO A 623 -20.82 -14.56 3.86
N THR A 624 -20.23 -13.56 4.51
CA THR A 624 -20.81 -12.21 4.63
C THR A 624 -20.99 -11.55 3.26
N LEU A 625 -20.02 -11.70 2.36
CA LEU A 625 -20.15 -11.20 0.98
C LEU A 625 -21.15 -12.02 0.15
N GLN A 626 -21.26 -13.33 0.37
CA GLN A 626 -22.32 -14.15 -0.25
C GLN A 626 -23.70 -13.70 0.22
N ALA A 627 -23.86 -13.42 1.50
CA ALA A 627 -25.10 -12.93 2.07
C ALA A 627 -25.45 -11.54 1.48
N ILE A 628 -24.47 -10.63 1.32
CA ILE A 628 -24.65 -9.35 0.60
C ILE A 628 -25.04 -9.58 -0.88
N ARG A 629 -24.47 -10.57 -1.56
CA ARG A 629 -24.88 -10.90 -2.93
C ARG A 629 -26.32 -11.40 -2.99
N ALA A 630 -26.75 -12.21 -2.02
CA ALA A 630 -28.15 -12.62 -1.89
C ALA A 630 -29.06 -11.40 -1.66
N GLN A 631 -28.65 -10.45 -0.81
CA GLN A 631 -29.32 -9.15 -0.63
C GLN A 631 -29.48 -8.39 -1.95
N ILE A 632 -28.41 -8.27 -2.75
CA ILE A 632 -28.44 -7.58 -4.05
C ILE A 632 -29.37 -8.31 -5.05
N TRP A 633 -29.38 -9.64 -5.06
CA TRP A 633 -30.34 -10.40 -5.88
C TRP A 633 -31.79 -10.14 -5.47
N VAL A 634 -32.08 -10.06 -4.17
CA VAL A 634 -33.43 -9.74 -3.67
C VAL A 634 -33.83 -8.31 -4.02
N TRP A 635 -32.91 -7.34 -3.91
CA TRP A 635 -33.15 -5.99 -4.41
C TRP A 635 -33.47 -5.98 -5.90
N TRP A 636 -32.71 -6.69 -6.72
CA TRP A 636 -32.98 -6.77 -8.15
C TRP A 636 -34.33 -7.44 -8.43
N ALA A 637 -34.68 -8.50 -7.71
CA ALA A 637 -35.98 -9.16 -7.82
C ALA A 637 -37.15 -8.19 -7.55
N ILE A 638 -37.04 -7.39 -6.49
CA ILE A 638 -38.03 -6.36 -6.13
C ILE A 638 -38.23 -5.37 -7.28
N GLU A 639 -37.14 -4.85 -7.86
CA GLU A 639 -37.26 -3.85 -8.92
C GLU A 639 -37.74 -4.46 -10.25
N GLU A 640 -37.37 -5.71 -10.55
CA GLU A 640 -37.93 -6.45 -11.71
C GLU A 640 -39.42 -6.69 -11.57
N HIS A 641 -39.89 -7.04 -10.36
CA HIS A 641 -41.32 -7.20 -10.09
C HIS A 641 -42.07 -5.87 -10.26
N ARG A 642 -41.54 -4.77 -9.70
CA ARG A 642 -42.11 -3.42 -9.86
C ARG A 642 -42.20 -3.00 -11.32
N ALA A 643 -41.23 -3.39 -12.13
CA ALA A 643 -41.20 -3.11 -13.56
C ALA A 643 -42.04 -4.10 -14.41
N GLY A 644 -42.93 -4.89 -13.78
CA GLY A 644 -43.84 -5.79 -14.48
C GLY A 644 -43.20 -7.07 -15.03
N ARG A 645 -42.05 -7.50 -14.50
CA ARG A 645 -41.30 -8.69 -14.96
C ARG A 645 -41.23 -9.79 -13.89
N PRO A 646 -42.36 -10.40 -13.49
CA PRO A 646 -42.42 -11.34 -12.36
C PRO A 646 -41.62 -12.63 -12.58
N LYS A 647 -41.50 -13.14 -13.83
CA LYS A 647 -40.65 -14.30 -14.13
C LYS A 647 -39.18 -14.02 -13.84
N SER A 648 -38.68 -12.88 -14.33
CA SER A 648 -37.33 -12.40 -14.05
C SER A 648 -37.12 -12.24 -12.55
N ALA A 649 -38.08 -11.64 -11.83
CA ALA A 649 -38.01 -11.50 -10.37
C ALA A 649 -37.84 -12.86 -9.66
N MET A 650 -38.64 -13.87 -10.02
CA MET A 650 -38.53 -15.22 -9.43
C MET A 650 -37.18 -15.89 -9.74
N GLU A 651 -36.63 -15.72 -10.94
CA GLU A 651 -35.27 -16.22 -11.24
C GLU A 651 -34.22 -15.62 -10.30
N LYS A 652 -34.33 -14.32 -10.00
CA LYS A 652 -33.40 -13.61 -9.09
C LYS A 652 -33.55 -14.10 -7.66
N ILE A 653 -34.77 -14.35 -7.19
CA ILE A 653 -35.01 -15.00 -5.89
C ILE A 653 -34.37 -16.40 -5.84
N GLY A 654 -34.53 -17.21 -6.90
CA GLY A 654 -33.89 -18.53 -6.98
C GLY A 654 -32.36 -18.45 -6.87
N ARG A 655 -31.72 -17.41 -7.43
CA ARG A 655 -30.28 -17.16 -7.23
C ARG A 655 -29.94 -16.81 -5.79
N ALA A 656 -30.73 -15.98 -5.12
CA ALA A 656 -30.53 -15.64 -3.71
C ALA A 656 -30.65 -16.89 -2.82
N ILE A 657 -31.66 -17.74 -3.05
CA ILE A 657 -31.88 -19.00 -2.31
C ILE A 657 -30.68 -19.93 -2.47
N ASN A 658 -30.19 -20.14 -3.69
CA ASN A 658 -29.04 -21.03 -3.91
C ASN A 658 -27.79 -20.56 -3.16
N ILE A 659 -27.58 -19.24 -3.08
CA ILE A 659 -26.47 -18.68 -2.30
C ILE A 659 -26.67 -18.94 -0.80
N MET A 660 -27.85 -18.63 -0.26
CA MET A 660 -28.13 -18.85 1.16
C MET A 660 -28.06 -20.33 1.54
N LYS A 661 -28.52 -21.24 0.66
CA LYS A 661 -28.39 -22.68 0.85
C LYS A 661 -26.92 -23.10 0.95
N ALA A 662 -26.08 -22.62 0.02
CA ALA A 662 -24.65 -22.91 0.05
C ALA A 662 -23.96 -22.41 1.33
N ILE A 663 -24.38 -21.25 1.87
CA ILE A 663 -23.90 -20.77 3.18
C ILE A 663 -24.34 -21.74 4.29
N GLY A 664 -25.61 -22.16 4.29
CA GLY A 664 -26.18 -23.04 5.31
C GLY A 664 -25.61 -24.47 5.35
N GLU A 665 -24.89 -24.88 4.30
CA GLU A 665 -24.19 -26.17 4.22
C GLU A 665 -22.80 -26.14 4.88
N ILE A 666 -22.27 -24.96 5.24
CA ILE A 666 -20.96 -24.80 5.88
C ILE A 666 -21.11 -24.88 7.40
N LYS A 667 -20.68 -26.00 8.01
CA LYS A 667 -20.89 -26.29 9.44
C LYS A 667 -20.22 -25.29 10.37
N GLU A 668 -19.06 -24.79 10.00
CA GLU A 668 -18.25 -23.83 10.76
C GLU A 668 -18.96 -22.47 10.91
N LEU A 669 -20.02 -22.23 10.15
CA LEU A 669 -20.76 -20.97 10.08
C LEU A 669 -22.17 -21.07 10.65
N ALA A 670 -22.40 -22.02 11.54
CA ALA A 670 -23.73 -22.25 12.12
C ALA A 670 -24.32 -21.01 12.85
N THR A 671 -23.48 -20.07 13.29
CA THR A 671 -23.91 -18.77 13.82
C THR A 671 -24.53 -17.87 12.76
N ILE A 672 -24.05 -17.95 11.53
CA ILE A 672 -24.57 -17.20 10.37
C ILE A 672 -25.84 -17.86 9.85
N LEU A 673 -25.74 -19.12 9.45
CA LEU A 673 -26.83 -19.95 8.98
C LEU A 673 -26.42 -21.41 9.05
N TYR A 674 -27.26 -22.24 9.64
CA TYR A 674 -27.15 -23.70 9.56
C TYR A 674 -28.49 -24.27 9.12
N ILE A 675 -28.47 -25.15 8.12
CA ILE A 675 -29.66 -25.83 7.62
C ILE A 675 -29.48 -27.33 7.88
N ASP A 676 -30.34 -27.91 8.70
CA ASP A 676 -30.29 -29.35 8.97
C ASP A 676 -30.83 -30.18 7.79
N LYS A 677 -30.74 -31.52 7.91
CA LYS A 677 -31.22 -32.45 6.89
C LYS A 677 -32.73 -32.35 6.62
N ASN A 678 -33.49 -31.80 7.55
CA ASN A 678 -34.94 -31.63 7.47
C ASN A 678 -35.32 -30.24 6.90
N GLY A 679 -34.34 -29.38 6.60
CA GLY A 679 -34.56 -28.02 6.12
C GLY A 679 -34.79 -27.00 7.24
N THR A 680 -34.66 -27.39 8.51
CA THR A 680 -34.76 -26.48 9.65
C THR A 680 -33.54 -25.58 9.69
N ALA A 681 -33.75 -24.27 9.72
CA ALA A 681 -32.67 -23.29 9.76
C ALA A 681 -32.47 -22.70 11.16
N THR A 682 -31.21 -22.55 11.57
CA THR A 682 -30.78 -21.81 12.76
C THR A 682 -29.72 -20.77 12.41
N GLY A 683 -29.42 -19.84 13.33
CA GLY A 683 -28.43 -18.78 13.13
C GLY A 683 -29.04 -17.44 12.73
N TRP A 684 -28.18 -16.46 12.40
CA TRP A 684 -28.59 -15.09 12.09
C TRP A 684 -29.59 -15.00 10.93
N PHE A 685 -29.36 -15.74 9.86
CA PHE A 685 -30.21 -15.69 8.67
C PHE A 685 -31.36 -16.70 8.66
N ALA A 686 -31.67 -17.38 9.77
CA ALA A 686 -32.75 -18.37 9.83
C ALA A 686 -34.11 -17.80 9.37
N ASP A 687 -34.53 -16.65 9.92
CA ASP A 687 -35.80 -16.00 9.57
C ASP A 687 -35.81 -15.56 8.09
N GLY A 688 -34.69 -15.04 7.61
CA GLY A 688 -34.52 -14.62 6.23
C GLY A 688 -34.57 -15.80 5.26
N TRP A 689 -33.93 -16.91 5.61
CA TRP A 689 -33.99 -18.16 4.86
C TRP A 689 -35.41 -18.70 4.77
N GLN A 690 -36.12 -18.80 5.91
CA GLN A 690 -37.52 -19.24 5.95
C GLN A 690 -38.42 -18.33 5.09
N ALA A 691 -38.19 -17.01 5.12
CA ALA A 691 -38.91 -16.08 4.27
C ALA A 691 -38.67 -16.34 2.78
N LEU A 692 -37.42 -16.59 2.37
CA LEU A 692 -37.11 -16.93 0.98
C LEU A 692 -37.67 -18.31 0.57
N GLN A 693 -37.60 -19.31 1.43
CA GLN A 693 -38.18 -20.64 1.16
C GLN A 693 -39.68 -20.55 0.92
N LYS A 694 -40.39 -19.76 1.71
CA LYS A 694 -41.83 -19.53 1.51
C LYS A 694 -42.15 -19.02 0.10
N ILE A 695 -41.31 -18.13 -0.46
CA ILE A 695 -41.47 -17.64 -1.84
C ILE A 695 -41.31 -18.79 -2.84
N ASP A 696 -40.31 -19.65 -2.62
CA ASP A 696 -40.04 -20.78 -3.51
C ASP A 696 -41.12 -21.86 -3.45
N GLU A 697 -41.63 -22.18 -2.26
CA GLU A 697 -42.73 -23.14 -2.07
C GLU A 697 -44.02 -22.65 -2.73
N GLN A 698 -44.33 -21.37 -2.58
CA GLN A 698 -45.53 -20.76 -3.17
C GLN A 698 -45.40 -20.52 -4.68
N LYS A 699 -44.18 -20.61 -5.23
CA LYS A 699 -43.85 -20.28 -6.63
C LYS A 699 -44.40 -18.90 -7.06
N ARG A 700 -44.50 -17.97 -6.11
CA ARG A 700 -45.07 -16.63 -6.30
C ARG A 700 -44.24 -15.61 -5.57
N PHE A 701 -43.97 -14.48 -6.22
CA PHE A 701 -43.28 -13.35 -5.59
C PHE A 701 -44.07 -12.84 -4.38
N ASP A 702 -43.43 -12.78 -3.21
CA ASP A 702 -43.98 -12.20 -1.99
C ASP A 702 -43.07 -11.05 -1.52
N ARG A 703 -43.59 -9.83 -1.63
CA ARG A 703 -42.87 -8.62 -1.23
C ARG A 703 -42.55 -8.60 0.26
N LYS A 704 -43.48 -9.04 1.10
CA LYS A 704 -43.32 -9.04 2.56
C LYS A 704 -42.21 -10.00 2.98
N ALA A 705 -42.15 -11.17 2.33
CA ALA A 705 -41.07 -12.12 2.56
C ALA A 705 -39.69 -11.57 2.13
N CYS A 706 -39.62 -10.85 1.00
CA CYS A 706 -38.39 -10.16 0.59
C CYS A 706 -37.98 -9.10 1.63
N ASP A 707 -38.92 -8.29 2.12
CA ASP A 707 -38.62 -7.27 3.13
C ASP A 707 -38.18 -7.92 4.47
N THR A 708 -38.76 -9.06 4.87
CA THR A 708 -38.28 -9.85 6.02
C THR A 708 -36.83 -10.29 5.85
N PHE A 709 -36.46 -10.84 4.68
CA PHE A 709 -35.07 -11.21 4.39
C PHE A 709 -34.13 -10.00 4.46
N LEU A 710 -34.53 -8.87 3.87
CA LEU A 710 -33.71 -7.65 3.85
C LEU A 710 -33.48 -7.05 5.25
N LYS A 711 -34.41 -7.26 6.20
CA LYS A 711 -34.22 -6.84 7.60
C LYS A 711 -33.10 -7.58 8.32
N CYS A 712 -32.64 -8.73 7.82
CA CYS A 712 -31.46 -9.40 8.37
C CYS A 712 -30.14 -8.71 7.98
N PHE A 713 -30.18 -7.72 7.09
CA PHE A 713 -29.02 -7.03 6.52
C PHE A 713 -28.99 -5.54 6.85
N THR A 714 -29.47 -5.18 8.04
CA THR A 714 -29.24 -3.84 8.60
C THR A 714 -27.75 -3.67 8.82
N PHE A 715 -27.15 -2.53 8.42
CA PHE A 715 -25.74 -2.22 8.73
C PHE A 715 -24.62 -3.02 8.02
N ASN A 716 -24.76 -3.46 6.76
CA ASN A 716 -23.67 -4.15 6.06
C ASN A 716 -22.52 -3.24 5.61
N TYR A 717 -21.59 -2.87 6.48
CA TYR A 717 -20.29 -2.34 6.07
C TYR A 717 -19.19 -2.93 6.94
N ARG A 718 -18.23 -3.61 6.32
CA ARG A 718 -16.98 -4.03 6.96
C ARG A 718 -16.02 -2.85 7.09
#